data_AF-A0A0F0I9N1-F1
#
_entry.id   AF-A0A0F0I9N1-F1
#
_cell.length_a   1.000
_cell.length_b   1.000
_cell.length_c   1.000
_cell.angle_alpha   90.00
_cell.angle_beta   90.00
_cell.angle_gamma   90.00
#
_symmetry.space_group_name_H-M   'P 1'
#
loop_
_entity.id
_entity.type
_entity.pdbx_description
1 polymer ?
#
loop_
_entity_poly.entity_id
_entity_poly.type
_entity_poly.pdbx_seq_one_letter_code
_entity_poly.pdbx_strand_id
1 'polypeptide(L)'
;MFRASLRSVSDPLREHVCISCLAQRLGGRTRLRLYSNTPYRANSGIEDASTRVISEGLSALEKSPPPQKDQKSRSPGEHSKHNKRLNNLKSTSSAGDDEAAITKSDDDTTSPAEDGEPSKDQSAHTAGKRSKKATGKARKMSAIKTRRALAKEKQKTKASKDHSEQKEQPAAATQEDPTSRIKSSLQSIVSHLDSTKATSVREQESPKNLSFVMSSIYAKESGKVESKDLQLNPLDVETAPVPRLSFGLERVLFNPGVYHLRDPRSRVYNFDPYLGQIMPVTEFDFDALKDYITSSKDHTLRDIAVKEKKKYIGSSSSMTSVLSHFHYLLSAWRGVDIRTLSQGFPDKLRSFTRLLRAPSAMFLRYQDGVYAIDADKEFESANILMNLGKSMEKLLTLPKDDFERYRRSSENKISAEEEQAIPESYHYSTLGDFLMRSQLDAYDPRLPGTGMFDLKTRAVVSIRMDARNFERGLGYEIQNRYGAFESYEREFYDMIRAAFLKYSLQVRIGRMDGIFVAFHNIERIFGFQYVSLPEMDQTLHGQYDTALGDTEFRLSLALWNKILDKVTAKFPERSIRLHFETRDAQTPFMYIFAEPVTDDEIHSIQTRNQAEIDAYQRRVLNLAPSEEEDVPSTDGKEELQPSSSPDKQERSVDEERKSSEVGPDDYEAEYDSSAPLDEAFISEDENEVAEKAPNNGRELLAMTLVTKNFVNGRIVDRPNDLKTYDEWNVEYELSELKGEKAHALYAACQKRREKALTGRGEDEQDVANNVYIRRLREISKKGRDYRRNENRLDKANGIVVLDDSA
;
A
#
# COMPACT_ATOMS: atom_id res chain seq x y z
N MET A 1 -55.34 -0.09 28.36
CA MET A 1 -55.63 -1.50 28.75
C MET A 1 -55.30 -2.42 27.57
N PHE A 2 -55.21 -3.74 27.79
CA PHE A 2 -55.07 -4.90 26.87
C PHE A 2 -55.00 -4.64 25.34
N ARG A 3 -53.99 -5.10 24.56
CA ARG A 3 -53.37 -6.44 24.32
C ARG A 3 -54.03 -7.28 23.21
N ALA A 4 -53.34 -7.41 22.07
CA ALA A 4 -53.20 -8.60 21.20
C ALA A 4 -52.26 -8.23 20.02
N SER A 5 -51.49 -9.10 19.36
CA SER A 5 -50.87 -10.39 19.76
C SER A 5 -49.70 -10.66 18.79
N LEU A 6 -48.50 -11.00 19.27
CA LEU A 6 -47.33 -11.27 18.41
C LEU A 6 -46.86 -12.73 18.58
N ARG A 7 -47.07 -13.57 17.56
CA ARG A 7 -46.37 -14.84 17.33
C ARG A 7 -46.42 -15.26 15.86
N SER A 8 -45.27 -15.30 15.21
CA SER A 8 -44.75 -16.54 14.62
C SER A 8 -43.26 -16.36 14.30
N VAL A 9 -42.45 -17.38 14.56
CA VAL A 9 -41.04 -17.46 14.14
C VAL A 9 -40.93 -18.65 13.20
N SER A 10 -40.33 -18.44 12.03
CA SER A 10 -39.98 -19.52 11.11
C SER A 10 -38.67 -20.17 11.56
N ASP A 11 -38.72 -21.42 11.99
CA ASP A 11 -37.53 -22.26 12.23
C ASP A 11 -36.70 -22.40 10.94
N PRO A 12 -35.36 -22.56 11.03
CA PRO A 12 -34.49 -22.72 9.87
C PRO A 12 -34.68 -24.07 9.17
N LEU A 13 -34.32 -24.12 7.88
CA LEU A 13 -34.43 -25.30 7.03
C LEU A 13 -33.49 -26.45 7.47
N ARG A 14 -33.90 -27.68 7.16
CA ARG A 14 -33.51 -28.89 7.90
C ARG A 14 -32.13 -29.49 7.55
N GLU A 15 -31.32 -28.77 6.80
CA GLU A 15 -30.08 -29.28 6.17
C GLU A 15 -28.80 -28.86 6.91
N HIS A 16 -28.91 -28.08 7.99
CA HIS A 16 -27.78 -27.53 8.75
C HIS A 16 -27.87 -27.84 10.26
N VAL A 17 -28.02 -29.12 10.61
CA VAL A 17 -28.03 -29.58 12.02
C VAL A 17 -27.09 -30.78 12.18
N CYS A 18 -26.03 -30.62 12.97
CA CYS A 18 -25.11 -31.70 13.31
C CYS A 18 -25.73 -32.66 14.34
N ILE A 19 -25.26 -33.91 14.37
CA ILE A 19 -25.85 -35.02 15.14
C ILE A 19 -25.87 -34.74 16.66
N SER A 20 -24.87 -34.02 17.18
CA SER A 20 -24.82 -33.59 18.59
C SER A 20 -25.99 -32.69 19.00
N CYS A 21 -26.47 -31.82 18.10
CA CYS A 21 -27.62 -30.95 18.36
C CYS A 21 -28.97 -31.68 18.32
N LEU A 22 -29.05 -32.86 17.70
CA LEU A 22 -30.25 -33.71 17.76
C LEU A 22 -30.34 -34.47 19.09
N ALA A 23 -29.22 -34.93 19.64
CA ALA A 23 -29.17 -35.70 20.88
C ALA A 23 -29.73 -34.95 22.11
N GLN A 24 -29.61 -33.62 22.15
CA GLN A 24 -30.10 -32.80 23.27
C GLN A 24 -31.59 -32.45 23.21
N ARG A 25 -32.34 -32.76 22.13
CA ARG A 25 -33.77 -32.40 22.01
C ARG A 25 -34.73 -33.37 22.71
N LEU A 26 -34.26 -34.46 23.34
CA LEU A 26 -35.09 -35.50 23.97
C LEU A 26 -34.91 -35.60 25.50
N GLY A 27 -35.23 -34.53 26.22
CA GLY A 27 -35.55 -34.60 27.66
C GLY A 27 -34.83 -33.60 28.56
N GLY A 28 -35.56 -32.61 29.07
CA GLY A 28 -35.07 -31.65 30.07
C GLY A 28 -36.05 -30.50 30.28
N ARG A 29 -36.39 -30.16 31.53
CA ARG A 29 -37.38 -29.11 31.85
C ARG A 29 -36.78 -27.71 31.87
N THR A 30 -37.56 -26.75 31.39
CA THR A 30 -37.24 -25.32 31.36
C THR A 30 -37.13 -24.67 32.75
N ARG A 31 -36.12 -23.81 32.93
CA ARG A 31 -36.21 -22.59 33.76
C ARG A 31 -35.49 -21.45 33.07
N LEU A 32 -36.17 -20.32 32.91
CA LEU A 32 -35.60 -19.06 32.43
C LEU A 32 -34.75 -18.40 33.54
N ARG A 33 -33.68 -17.72 33.14
CA ARG A 33 -33.13 -16.57 33.88
C ARG A 33 -32.85 -15.43 32.91
N LEU A 34 -33.18 -14.22 33.36
CA LEU A 34 -32.87 -12.97 32.67
C LEU A 34 -31.45 -12.54 33.06
N TYR A 35 -30.74 -11.85 32.16
CA TYR A 35 -29.49 -11.18 32.48
C TYR A 35 -29.76 -9.73 32.91
N SER A 36 -29.02 -9.27 33.93
CA SER A 36 -28.96 -7.89 34.36
C SER A 36 -27.55 -7.61 34.88
N ASN A 37 -26.93 -6.51 34.44
CA ASN A 37 -25.52 -6.23 34.70
C ASN A 37 -25.24 -5.87 36.17
N THR A 38 -24.05 -6.22 36.66
CA THR A 38 -23.45 -5.69 37.90
C THR A 38 -22.00 -5.29 37.63
N PRO A 39 -21.55 -4.09 38.06
CA PRO A 39 -20.18 -3.63 37.85
C PRO A 39 -19.18 -4.28 38.83
N TYR A 40 -17.90 -4.19 38.50
CA TYR A 40 -16.78 -4.81 39.21
C TYR A 40 -15.94 -3.77 39.95
N ARG A 41 -15.49 -4.05 41.18
CA ARG A 41 -14.33 -3.35 41.78
C ARG A 41 -13.59 -4.23 42.79
N ALA A 42 -12.28 -4.08 42.83
CA ALA A 42 -11.33 -4.91 43.56
C ALA A 42 -11.26 -4.60 45.06
N ASN A 43 -10.65 -5.49 45.86
CA ASN A 43 -9.27 -5.21 46.30
C ASN A 43 -8.50 -6.44 46.81
N SER A 44 -7.24 -6.20 47.17
CA SER A 44 -6.17 -7.14 47.56
C SER A 44 -6.24 -7.69 49.00
N GLY A 45 -5.68 -8.89 49.19
CA GLY A 45 -4.51 -9.05 50.08
C GLY A 45 -4.64 -9.81 51.42
N ILE A 46 -3.95 -10.95 51.48
CA ILE A 46 -3.11 -11.45 52.61
C ILE A 46 -3.78 -12.08 53.87
N GLU A 47 -3.52 -13.39 54.00
CA GLU A 47 -3.20 -14.24 55.18
C GLU A 47 -4.13 -14.42 56.43
N ASP A 48 -4.64 -15.66 56.52
CA ASP A 48 -4.50 -16.63 57.65
C ASP A 48 -5.49 -16.68 58.86
N ALA A 49 -5.48 -17.85 59.50
CA ALA A 49 -5.91 -18.19 60.87
C ALA A 49 -7.37 -17.99 61.34
N SER A 50 -8.16 -19.04 61.11
CA SER A 50 -9.02 -19.73 62.11
C SER A 50 -9.98 -18.96 63.06
N THR A 51 -11.28 -19.25 62.86
CA THR A 51 -12.34 -19.46 63.87
C THR A 51 -13.00 -18.30 64.66
N ARG A 52 -14.35 -18.38 64.67
CA ARG A 52 -15.33 -18.13 65.76
C ARG A 52 -15.93 -16.72 66.00
N VAL A 53 -17.24 -16.66 65.68
CA VAL A 53 -18.36 -16.37 66.63
C VAL A 53 -18.75 -14.90 66.95
N ILE A 54 -19.89 -14.51 66.34
CA ILE A 54 -21.05 -13.79 66.92
C ILE A 54 -21.05 -12.23 67.08
N SER A 55 -21.86 -11.63 66.18
CA SER A 55 -22.90 -10.58 66.34
C SER A 55 -22.59 -9.11 66.68
N GLU A 56 -23.25 -8.23 65.90
CA GLU A 56 -23.93 -6.98 66.30
C GLU A 56 -23.10 -5.79 66.84
N GLY A 57 -23.36 -4.53 66.46
CA GLY A 57 -24.30 -4.01 65.44
C GLY A 57 -24.64 -2.53 65.65
N LEU A 58 -24.98 -1.81 64.56
CA LEU A 58 -25.46 -0.40 64.55
C LEU A 58 -24.42 0.66 65.01
N SER A 59 -24.49 1.95 64.67
CA SER A 59 -25.14 2.66 63.54
C SER A 59 -24.52 4.07 63.40
N ALA A 60 -24.50 4.65 62.19
CA ALA A 60 -23.97 6.01 61.97
C ALA A 60 -24.93 7.11 62.46
N LEU A 61 -24.39 8.29 62.77
CA LEU A 61 -25.16 9.55 62.91
C LEU A 61 -24.27 10.79 62.69
N GLU A 62 -24.80 11.79 62.00
CA GLU A 62 -24.17 13.10 61.76
C GLU A 62 -24.45 14.09 62.92
N LYS A 63 -23.61 15.14 63.08
CA LYS A 63 -24.04 16.58 63.06
C LYS A 63 -22.92 17.61 63.34
N SER A 64 -23.11 18.80 62.77
CA SER A 64 -22.35 20.08 62.91
C SER A 64 -22.96 20.97 64.05
N PRO A 65 -22.71 22.30 64.20
CA PRO A 65 -21.70 23.26 63.69
C PRO A 65 -20.88 23.84 64.90
N PRO A 66 -20.46 25.14 65.12
CA PRO A 66 -20.36 26.41 64.33
C PRO A 66 -18.92 27.07 64.40
N PRO A 67 -18.65 28.34 63.97
CA PRO A 67 -17.27 28.89 63.84
C PRO A 67 -16.78 29.85 64.97
N GLN A 68 -15.50 30.27 64.91
CA GLN A 68 -14.97 31.49 65.60
C GLN A 68 -13.94 32.26 64.73
N LYS A 69 -13.31 33.32 65.26
CA LYS A 69 -12.85 34.50 64.48
C LYS A 69 -11.53 35.13 65.00
N ASP A 70 -10.80 35.76 64.08
CA ASP A 70 -9.89 36.92 64.25
C ASP A 70 -8.48 36.80 64.92
N GLN A 71 -7.54 37.50 64.25
CA GLN A 71 -6.40 38.30 64.74
C GLN A 71 -4.94 37.75 64.97
N LYS A 72 -4.06 38.48 64.28
CA LYS A 72 -2.59 38.68 64.36
C LYS A 72 -1.98 38.71 65.78
N SER A 73 -0.70 38.33 65.94
CA SER A 73 0.42 39.32 65.95
C SER A 73 1.85 38.79 66.28
N ARG A 74 2.84 39.51 65.73
CA ARG A 74 4.21 39.84 66.23
C ARG A 74 5.28 38.77 66.57
N SER A 75 6.49 39.04 66.08
CA SER A 75 7.81 38.58 66.57
C SER A 75 8.38 39.53 67.65
N PRO A 76 9.59 39.29 68.24
CA PRO A 76 10.82 39.88 67.65
C PRO A 76 12.18 39.16 67.92
N GLY A 77 13.25 39.62 67.25
CA GLY A 77 14.67 39.55 67.70
C GLY A 77 15.61 38.60 66.94
N GLU A 78 16.92 38.91 66.73
CA GLU A 78 17.58 40.23 66.69
C GLU A 78 18.97 40.21 65.98
N HIS A 79 19.55 41.41 65.76
CA HIS A 79 20.94 41.75 65.33
C HIS A 79 21.33 41.67 63.83
N SER A 80 22.24 42.51 63.27
CA SER A 80 22.61 43.92 63.56
C SER A 80 23.51 44.57 62.46
N LYS A 81 23.01 45.62 61.77
CA LYS A 81 23.63 46.96 61.39
C LYS A 81 25.08 47.02 60.81
N HIS A 82 25.49 47.93 59.89
CA HIS A 82 25.14 49.36 59.63
C HIS A 82 25.35 49.75 58.12
N ASN A 83 24.51 50.57 57.45
CA ASN A 83 24.53 52.05 57.26
C ASN A 83 25.75 52.64 56.48
N LYS A 84 25.68 53.64 55.56
CA LYS A 84 24.68 54.64 55.04
C LYS A 84 24.80 54.69 53.48
N ARG A 85 23.85 55.09 52.60
CA ARG A 85 22.73 56.10 52.54
C ARG A 85 23.12 57.51 52.04
N LEU A 86 22.63 57.90 50.85
CA LEU A 86 22.30 59.28 50.43
C LEU A 86 21.30 59.29 49.23
N ASN A 87 20.78 60.45 48.83
CA ASN A 87 19.60 60.61 47.94
C ASN A 87 19.87 61.50 46.69
N ASN A 88 18.90 61.49 45.76
CA ASN A 88 18.30 62.61 44.98
C ASN A 88 18.44 62.69 43.43
N LEU A 89 17.26 62.85 42.79
CA LEU A 89 16.87 63.77 41.70
C LEU A 89 17.81 64.14 40.53
N LYS A 90 17.30 63.82 39.32
CA LYS A 90 17.27 64.63 38.06
C LYS A 90 18.58 65.02 37.31
N SER A 91 18.41 65.02 35.97
CA SER A 91 19.02 65.90 34.95
C SER A 91 20.55 65.93 34.72
N THR A 92 20.96 65.25 33.63
CA THR A 92 21.74 65.75 32.46
C THR A 92 23.06 66.55 32.61
N SER A 93 24.04 66.15 31.77
CA SER A 93 24.82 66.98 30.80
C SER A 93 26.35 67.14 30.96
N SER A 94 27.01 67.46 29.83
CA SER A 94 28.38 68.01 29.62
C SER A 94 29.59 67.06 29.87
N ALA A 95 30.77 67.19 29.22
CA ALA A 95 31.30 68.05 28.13
C ALA A 95 32.34 67.23 27.30
N GLY A 96 32.95 67.64 26.18
CA GLY A 96 33.00 68.91 25.42
C GLY A 96 33.42 68.65 23.94
N ASP A 97 33.18 69.55 22.97
CA ASP A 97 34.05 70.68 22.52
C ASP A 97 35.12 70.20 21.49
N ASP A 98 35.41 70.81 20.32
CA ASP A 98 35.17 72.17 19.79
C ASP A 98 35.13 72.26 18.21
N GLU A 99 34.57 73.36 17.66
CA GLU A 99 34.75 74.01 16.31
C GLU A 99 34.61 73.25 14.95
N ALA A 100 34.19 73.83 13.79
CA ALA A 100 33.54 75.12 13.43
C ALA A 100 32.96 75.18 11.97
N ALA A 101 32.15 76.21 11.66
CA ALA A 101 31.66 76.75 10.34
C ALA A 101 30.76 75.85 9.42
N ILE A 102 29.52 76.20 9.00
CA ILE A 102 28.95 77.35 8.22
C ILE A 102 29.31 77.24 6.72
N THR A 103 28.38 77.10 5.74
CA THR A 103 27.13 77.87 5.44
C THR A 103 25.90 77.07 4.91
N LYS A 104 24.68 77.50 5.31
CA LYS A 104 23.42 77.84 4.55
C LYS A 104 23.07 77.16 3.19
N SER A 105 21.80 77.01 2.78
CA SER A 105 20.51 77.69 3.17
C SER A 105 19.23 76.90 2.80
N ASP A 106 18.22 76.97 3.68
CA ASP A 106 16.77 77.25 3.50
C ASP A 106 15.89 76.35 2.55
N ASP A 107 14.56 76.15 2.69
CA ASP A 107 13.50 76.17 3.75
C ASP A 107 12.15 75.74 3.04
N ASP A 108 11.01 75.35 3.64
CA ASP A 108 10.65 74.51 4.81
C ASP A 108 9.11 74.16 4.76
N THR A 109 8.58 73.33 5.68
CA THR A 109 7.17 73.13 6.14
C THR A 109 6.11 72.27 5.42
N THR A 110 5.46 71.42 6.25
CA THR A 110 4.02 71.01 6.31
C THR A 110 3.34 69.97 5.39
N SER A 111 2.43 69.22 6.02
CA SER A 111 1.31 68.39 5.49
C SER A 111 -0.04 69.10 5.82
N PRO A 112 -1.28 68.57 5.58
CA PRO A 112 -1.73 67.30 4.98
C PRO A 112 -2.95 67.47 4.01
N ALA A 113 -3.87 66.48 3.96
CA ALA A 113 -5.31 66.53 3.58
C ALA A 113 -5.77 65.87 2.24
N GLU A 114 -7.09 65.86 2.02
CA GLU A 114 -7.88 64.86 1.26
C GLU A 114 -8.55 65.39 -0.04
N ASP A 115 -9.25 64.49 -0.75
CA ASP A 115 -10.26 64.69 -1.82
C ASP A 115 -9.88 65.28 -3.20
N GLY A 116 -10.53 64.78 -4.27
CA GLY A 116 -10.65 65.52 -5.55
C GLY A 116 -10.66 64.73 -6.89
N GLU A 117 -11.79 64.14 -7.27
CA GLU A 117 -12.18 63.96 -8.70
C GLU A 117 -12.85 65.26 -9.24
N PRO A 118 -13.09 65.47 -10.55
CA PRO A 118 -12.38 65.01 -11.76
C PRO A 118 -12.28 66.10 -12.89
N SER A 119 -11.82 65.69 -14.08
CA SER A 119 -12.22 66.17 -15.44
C SER A 119 -11.36 67.16 -16.27
N LYS A 120 -11.17 66.79 -17.56
CA LYS A 120 -11.33 67.57 -18.83
C LYS A 120 -10.54 68.90 -19.06
N ASP A 121 -10.16 69.30 -20.28
CA ASP A 121 -10.46 68.84 -21.67
C ASP A 121 -9.37 69.33 -22.68
N GLN A 122 -9.59 69.09 -23.99
CA GLN A 122 -8.86 69.63 -25.17
C GLN A 122 -7.48 69.00 -25.47
N SER A 123 -7.09 68.59 -26.70
CA SER A 123 -7.72 68.51 -28.04
C SER A 123 -6.87 67.52 -28.93
N ALA A 124 -6.94 67.33 -30.26
CA ALA A 124 -7.57 68.03 -31.40
C ALA A 124 -7.74 67.13 -32.68
N HIS A 125 -8.17 67.79 -33.76
CA HIS A 125 -8.03 67.54 -35.22
C HIS A 125 -7.02 66.49 -35.76
N THR A 126 -7.27 65.70 -36.84
CA THR A 126 -8.46 65.18 -37.62
C THR A 126 -7.90 64.16 -38.66
N ALA A 127 -8.56 63.45 -39.61
CA ALA A 127 -9.93 63.18 -40.13
C ALA A 127 -9.84 61.90 -41.04
N GLY A 128 -10.91 61.25 -41.56
CA GLY A 128 -12.35 61.39 -41.33
C GLY A 128 -13.25 60.80 -42.45
N LYS A 129 -14.54 60.53 -42.12
CA LYS A 129 -15.70 60.12 -42.99
C LYS A 129 -15.68 58.64 -43.46
N ARG A 130 -16.80 57.90 -43.58
CA ARG A 130 -18.28 58.12 -43.47
C ARG A 130 -18.99 56.72 -43.32
N SER A 131 -20.28 56.53 -43.01
CA SER A 131 -21.15 56.98 -41.88
C SER A 131 -22.56 56.32 -41.94
N LYS A 132 -23.23 56.08 -40.78
CA LYS A 132 -24.70 55.78 -40.57
C LYS A 132 -25.14 54.30 -40.77
N LYS A 133 -25.90 53.63 -39.88
CA LYS A 133 -27.25 53.84 -39.23
C LYS A 133 -28.45 53.53 -40.15
N ALA A 134 -29.55 52.85 -39.76
CA ALA A 134 -29.98 52.18 -38.51
C ALA A 134 -31.31 51.36 -38.68
N THR A 135 -31.81 50.72 -37.60
CA THR A 135 -33.17 50.08 -37.38
C THR A 135 -33.47 48.74 -38.08
N GLY A 136 -34.35 47.83 -37.59
CA GLY A 136 -34.99 47.68 -36.26
C GLY A 136 -36.33 46.88 -36.23
N LYS A 137 -36.60 46.11 -35.15
CA LYS A 137 -37.86 45.35 -34.80
C LYS A 137 -38.22 44.12 -35.68
N ALA A 138 -39.02 43.10 -35.26
CA ALA A 138 -39.42 42.53 -33.94
C ALA A 138 -40.29 41.24 -34.10
N ARG A 139 -40.37 40.37 -33.05
CA ARG A 139 -41.48 39.42 -32.65
C ARG A 139 -42.00 38.38 -33.68
N LYS A 140 -42.61 37.21 -33.34
CA LYS A 140 -42.77 36.29 -32.17
C LYS A 140 -43.61 35.07 -32.67
N MET A 141 -43.78 33.98 -31.89
CA MET A 141 -44.74 32.84 -32.09
C MET A 141 -44.28 31.78 -33.13
N SER A 142 -44.70 30.50 -33.12
CA SER A 142 -45.40 29.62 -32.13
C SER A 142 -45.20 28.13 -32.48
N ALA A 143 -45.55 27.20 -31.57
CA ALA A 143 -45.44 25.74 -31.77
C ALA A 143 -46.76 25.06 -32.17
N ILE A 144 -46.72 23.81 -32.70
CA ILE A 144 -47.56 22.63 -32.35
C ILE A 144 -47.37 21.43 -33.32
N LYS A 145 -47.69 20.22 -32.80
CA LYS A 145 -47.83 18.85 -33.36
C LYS A 145 -48.48 18.77 -34.78
N THR A 146 -48.50 17.67 -35.55
CA THR A 146 -48.88 16.27 -35.20
C THR A 146 -48.76 15.27 -36.40
N ARG A 147 -48.69 13.95 -36.12
CA ARG A 147 -49.01 12.76 -36.99
C ARG A 147 -48.12 12.57 -38.25
N ARG A 148 -47.61 11.38 -38.65
CA ARG A 148 -47.92 9.92 -38.49
C ARG A 148 -48.69 9.29 -39.68
N ALA A 149 -47.91 8.60 -40.54
CA ALA A 149 -48.23 7.49 -41.45
C ALA A 149 -49.12 7.70 -42.70
N LEU A 150 -48.63 7.19 -43.85
CA LEU A 150 -49.34 6.33 -44.81
C LEU A 150 -48.31 5.59 -45.71
N ALA A 151 -48.73 4.69 -46.62
CA ALA A 151 -47.87 3.59 -47.09
C ALA A 151 -48.01 3.16 -48.57
N LYS A 152 -47.01 2.37 -49.02
CA LYS A 152 -46.95 1.46 -50.21
C LYS A 152 -47.01 2.06 -51.63
N GLU A 153 -45.92 1.86 -52.38
CA GLU A 153 -45.80 1.16 -53.70
C GLU A 153 -44.31 1.20 -54.15
N LYS A 154 -43.73 0.40 -55.07
CA LYS A 154 -43.97 -1.00 -55.55
C LYS A 154 -42.72 -1.45 -56.37
N GLN A 155 -42.48 -2.77 -56.44
CA GLN A 155 -41.79 -3.52 -57.53
C GLN A 155 -40.24 -3.52 -57.75
N LYS A 156 -39.77 -4.76 -58.01
CA LYS A 156 -38.83 -5.25 -59.07
C LYS A 156 -37.36 -5.65 -58.79
N THR A 157 -37.23 -6.98 -58.53
CA THR A 157 -36.50 -8.00 -59.34
C THR A 157 -35.03 -8.42 -59.08
N LYS A 158 -34.87 -9.76 -59.11
CA LYS A 158 -33.69 -10.67 -59.13
C LYS A 158 -33.14 -11.04 -57.74
N ALA A 159 -33.18 -12.31 -57.31
CA ALA A 159 -32.66 -13.58 -57.87
C ALA A 159 -31.11 -13.66 -57.74
N SER A 160 -30.51 -14.76 -57.26
CA SER A 160 -30.93 -16.16 -57.47
C SER A 160 -30.54 -17.16 -56.34
N LYS A 161 -31.43 -18.15 -56.13
CA LYS A 161 -31.18 -19.63 -56.09
C LYS A 161 -30.26 -20.24 -55.00
N ASP A 162 -30.45 -21.49 -54.57
CA ASP A 162 -31.48 -22.54 -54.82
C ASP A 162 -31.85 -23.17 -53.46
N HIS A 163 -33.14 -23.48 -53.17
CA HIS A 163 -33.82 -24.79 -53.32
C HIS A 163 -33.13 -25.99 -52.63
N SER A 164 -33.86 -26.95 -52.04
CA SER A 164 -35.23 -27.39 -52.36
C SER A 164 -36.24 -27.44 -51.19
N GLU A 165 -37.52 -27.57 -51.54
CA GLU A 165 -38.68 -27.62 -50.64
C GLU A 165 -39.33 -29.02 -50.64
N GLN A 166 -40.06 -29.36 -49.57
CA GLN A 166 -41.35 -30.06 -49.57
C GLN A 166 -42.04 -29.74 -48.24
N LYS A 167 -42.97 -28.76 -48.18
CA LYS A 167 -44.42 -28.86 -48.45
C LYS A 167 -45.13 -29.93 -47.59
N GLU A 168 -45.93 -29.53 -46.60
CA GLU A 168 -47.36 -29.10 -46.69
C GLU A 168 -48.29 -30.32 -46.80
N GLN A 169 -49.45 -30.47 -46.12
CA GLN A 169 -50.43 -29.57 -45.45
C GLN A 169 -51.35 -30.48 -44.54
N PRO A 170 -52.50 -30.08 -43.97
CA PRO A 170 -52.81 -28.90 -43.14
C PRO A 170 -53.58 -29.22 -41.82
N ALA A 171 -53.60 -28.24 -40.90
CA ALA A 171 -54.64 -27.90 -39.91
C ALA A 171 -55.66 -28.95 -39.38
N ALA A 172 -55.54 -29.24 -38.07
CA ALA A 172 -56.67 -29.28 -37.12
C ALA A 172 -56.18 -28.75 -35.76
N ALA A 173 -57.05 -28.14 -34.95
CA ALA A 173 -56.69 -27.53 -33.67
C ALA A 173 -57.19 -28.35 -32.47
N THR A 174 -56.27 -28.75 -31.60
CA THR A 174 -56.56 -29.35 -30.28
C THR A 174 -55.73 -28.63 -29.23
N GLN A 175 -56.27 -28.46 -28.03
CA GLN A 175 -55.59 -27.79 -26.91
C GLN A 175 -54.67 -28.77 -26.18
N GLU A 176 -53.37 -28.48 -26.08
CA GLU A 176 -52.45 -29.23 -25.21
C GLU A 176 -51.69 -28.34 -24.22
N ASP A 177 -52.11 -28.51 -22.96
CA ASP A 177 -51.42 -28.36 -21.68
C ASP A 177 -49.97 -27.79 -21.65
N PRO A 178 -49.73 -26.66 -20.94
CA PRO A 178 -48.39 -26.09 -20.70
C PRO A 178 -47.39 -27.03 -19.99
N THR A 179 -47.85 -28.07 -19.30
CA THR A 179 -46.99 -28.96 -18.50
C THR A 179 -46.09 -29.88 -19.34
N SER A 180 -46.36 -30.04 -20.63
CA SER A 180 -45.54 -30.86 -21.56
C SER A 180 -44.11 -30.35 -21.70
N ARG A 181 -43.92 -29.04 -21.98
CA ARG A 181 -42.60 -28.38 -22.05
C ARG A 181 -41.88 -28.34 -20.70
N ILE A 182 -42.63 -28.30 -19.61
CA ILE A 182 -42.05 -28.35 -18.25
C ILE A 182 -41.52 -29.76 -17.97
N LYS A 183 -42.20 -30.82 -18.41
CA LYS A 183 -41.72 -32.21 -18.27
C LYS A 183 -40.45 -32.49 -19.07
N SER A 184 -40.33 -32.05 -20.32
CA SER A 184 -39.08 -32.24 -21.09
C SER A 184 -37.92 -31.44 -20.49
N SER A 185 -38.17 -30.21 -20.03
CA SER A 185 -37.16 -29.41 -19.31
C SER A 185 -36.80 -29.98 -17.92
N LEU A 186 -37.68 -30.74 -17.28
CA LEU A 186 -37.38 -31.44 -16.03
C LEU A 186 -36.67 -32.77 -16.26
N GLN A 187 -36.92 -33.48 -17.36
CA GLN A 187 -36.20 -34.73 -17.65
C GLN A 187 -34.72 -34.50 -17.97
N SER A 188 -34.36 -33.40 -18.65
CA SER A 188 -32.94 -33.02 -18.80
C SER A 188 -32.31 -32.68 -17.44
N ILE A 189 -33.01 -31.91 -16.60
CA ILE A 189 -32.55 -31.59 -15.23
C ILE A 189 -32.40 -32.86 -14.38
N VAL A 190 -33.31 -33.84 -14.46
CA VAL A 190 -33.20 -35.12 -13.73
C VAL A 190 -32.04 -35.96 -14.24
N SER A 191 -31.78 -36.04 -15.55
CA SER A 191 -30.56 -36.72 -16.06
C SER A 191 -29.25 -36.05 -15.62
N HIS A 192 -29.28 -34.73 -15.40
CA HIS A 192 -28.16 -33.99 -14.79
C HIS A 192 -28.09 -34.11 -13.26
N LEU A 193 -29.13 -34.63 -12.58
CA LEU A 193 -29.13 -34.84 -11.13
C LEU A 193 -28.75 -36.28 -10.75
N ASP A 194 -29.23 -37.30 -11.48
CA ASP A 194 -28.88 -38.69 -11.20
C ASP A 194 -27.42 -39.03 -11.56
N SER A 195 -26.80 -38.26 -12.46
CA SER A 195 -25.35 -38.31 -12.71
C SER A 195 -24.52 -37.65 -11.59
N THR A 196 -25.10 -36.76 -10.77
CA THR A 196 -24.40 -36.07 -9.66
C THR A 196 -24.44 -36.80 -8.32
N LYS A 197 -24.77 -38.11 -8.32
CA LYS A 197 -24.84 -38.94 -7.10
C LYS A 197 -23.72 -39.98 -6.95
N ALA A 198 -22.70 -39.92 -7.82
CA ALA A 198 -21.42 -40.60 -7.61
C ALA A 198 -20.42 -39.62 -6.96
N THR A 199 -20.21 -39.80 -5.65
CA THR A 199 -19.17 -39.22 -4.78
C THR A 199 -18.32 -38.08 -5.37
N SER A 200 -18.70 -36.82 -5.12
CA SER A 200 -17.83 -35.66 -5.33
C SER A 200 -16.72 -35.62 -4.27
N VAL A 201 -15.73 -36.49 -4.43
CA VAL A 201 -14.44 -36.37 -3.73
C VAL A 201 -13.85 -35.01 -4.09
N ARG A 202 -13.51 -34.24 -3.07
CA ARG A 202 -12.75 -33.01 -3.23
C ARG A 202 -11.30 -33.43 -3.55
N GLU A 203 -10.91 -33.41 -4.81
CA GLU A 203 -9.51 -33.57 -5.21
C GLU A 203 -8.72 -32.31 -4.81
N GLN A 204 -8.42 -32.21 -3.51
CA GLN A 204 -7.29 -31.44 -3.02
C GLN A 204 -6.00 -32.06 -3.58
N GLU A 205 -4.92 -31.28 -3.72
CA GLU A 205 -3.61 -31.80 -4.14
C GLU A 205 -3.27 -33.07 -3.32
N SER A 206 -3.31 -34.23 -4.00
CA SER A 206 -3.00 -35.51 -3.37
C SER A 206 -1.53 -35.54 -2.89
N PRO A 207 -1.12 -36.45 -1.98
CA PRO A 207 0.26 -36.55 -1.46
C PRO A 207 1.38 -36.78 -2.49
N LYS A 208 1.04 -36.82 -3.79
CA LYS A 208 1.96 -36.94 -4.93
C LYS A 208 3.04 -35.87 -4.91
N ASN A 209 2.74 -34.58 -4.70
CA ASN A 209 3.77 -33.53 -4.80
C ASN A 209 4.94 -33.73 -3.81
N LEU A 210 4.67 -33.97 -2.52
CA LEU A 210 5.75 -34.20 -1.56
C LEU A 210 6.46 -35.55 -1.79
N SER A 211 5.74 -36.61 -2.18
CA SER A 211 6.35 -37.93 -2.47
C SER A 211 7.15 -37.97 -3.78
N PHE A 212 6.76 -37.17 -4.77
CA PHE A 212 7.48 -36.95 -6.02
C PHE A 212 8.80 -36.23 -5.77
N VAL A 213 8.78 -35.16 -4.96
CA VAL A 213 9.99 -34.48 -4.46
C VAL A 213 10.88 -35.47 -3.71
N MET A 214 10.33 -36.25 -2.76
CA MET A 214 11.07 -37.26 -1.98
C MET A 214 11.81 -38.29 -2.85
N SER A 215 11.31 -38.63 -4.04
CA SER A 215 11.98 -39.53 -4.99
C SER A 215 13.29 -38.99 -5.60
N SER A 216 13.62 -37.72 -5.34
CA SER A 216 14.68 -36.96 -6.06
C SER A 216 15.65 -36.23 -5.12
N ILE A 217 15.54 -36.48 -3.81
CA ILE A 217 16.41 -35.88 -2.79
C ILE A 217 17.76 -36.59 -2.80
N TYR A 218 18.84 -35.82 -2.95
CA TYR A 218 20.22 -36.33 -2.90
C TYR A 218 20.87 -36.17 -1.52
N ALA A 219 20.66 -35.02 -0.88
CA ALA A 219 21.20 -34.71 0.44
C ALA A 219 20.11 -34.06 1.30
N LYS A 220 20.21 -34.27 2.61
CA LYS A 220 19.34 -33.65 3.61
C LYS A 220 20.19 -32.96 4.67
N GLU A 221 19.82 -31.74 5.00
CA GLU A 221 20.36 -30.97 6.09
C GLU A 221 19.21 -30.64 7.05
N SER A 222 19.34 -30.98 8.33
CA SER A 222 18.29 -30.74 9.32
C SER A 222 18.85 -30.07 10.56
N GLY A 223 18.02 -29.23 11.18
CA GLY A 223 18.40 -28.49 12.37
C GLY A 223 17.22 -27.89 13.09
N LYS A 224 17.52 -27.13 14.15
CA LYS A 224 16.56 -26.38 14.95
C LYS A 224 16.94 -24.89 14.94
N VAL A 225 15.93 -24.03 15.04
CA VAL A 225 16.06 -22.60 15.30
C VAL A 225 15.19 -22.29 16.53
N GLU A 226 15.72 -21.54 17.50
CA GLU A 226 15.06 -21.27 18.78
C GLU A 226 14.80 -19.76 18.93
N SER A 227 13.57 -19.35 19.25
CA SER A 227 13.22 -17.92 19.31
C SER A 227 13.96 -17.12 20.39
N LYS A 228 14.63 -17.79 21.32
CA LYS A 228 15.39 -17.19 22.43
C LYS A 228 16.76 -16.68 22.01
N ASP A 229 17.40 -17.33 21.04
CA ASP A 229 18.75 -17.01 20.58
C ASP A 229 18.76 -15.87 19.54
N LEU A 230 17.59 -15.48 19.04
CA LEU A 230 17.43 -14.52 17.97
C LEU A 230 17.09 -13.14 18.51
N GLN A 231 18.00 -12.17 18.37
CA GLN A 231 17.78 -10.78 18.76
C GLN A 231 18.07 -9.86 17.57
N LEU A 232 17.16 -8.90 17.33
CA LEU A 232 17.33 -7.83 16.36
C LEU A 232 18.08 -6.68 17.06
N ASN A 233 19.35 -6.49 16.72
CA ASN A 233 20.20 -5.49 17.36
C ASN A 233 20.22 -4.22 16.51
N PRO A 234 19.68 -3.09 16.99
CA PRO A 234 19.83 -1.80 16.31
C PRO A 234 21.30 -1.36 16.33
N LEU A 235 21.74 -0.69 15.27
CA LEU A 235 23.04 -0.02 15.28
C LEU A 235 22.85 1.47 15.58
N ASP A 236 23.72 2.00 16.43
CA ASP A 236 23.83 3.43 16.72
C ASP A 236 24.71 4.07 15.64
N VAL A 237 24.06 4.68 14.66
CA VAL A 237 24.66 5.37 13.51
C VAL A 237 24.04 6.76 13.48
N GLU A 238 24.85 7.80 13.28
CA GLU A 238 24.36 9.18 13.24
C GLU A 238 23.43 9.38 12.03
N THR A 239 22.15 9.66 12.30
CA THR A 239 21.12 9.87 11.27
C THR A 239 20.79 11.34 11.10
N ALA A 240 20.38 11.72 9.88
CA ALA A 240 19.74 13.01 9.65
C ALA A 240 18.42 13.16 10.46
N PRO A 241 17.91 14.41 10.63
CA PRO A 241 16.61 14.63 11.24
C PRO A 241 15.46 14.12 10.36
N VAL A 242 14.75 13.11 10.85
CA VAL A 242 13.50 12.61 10.22
C VAL A 242 12.43 13.71 10.27
N PRO A 243 11.73 14.00 9.16
CA PRO A 243 10.72 15.06 9.12
C PRO A 243 9.47 14.68 9.93
N ARG A 244 8.59 15.66 10.11
CA ARG A 244 7.27 15.47 10.72
C ARG A 244 6.17 15.65 9.68
N LEU A 245 4.97 15.19 10.01
CA LEU A 245 3.77 15.55 9.26
C LEU A 245 3.51 17.06 9.30
N SER A 246 3.10 17.62 8.16
CA SER A 246 2.64 18.99 8.00
C SER A 246 1.10 19.09 8.01
N PHE A 247 0.55 20.29 7.80
CA PHE A 247 -0.90 20.54 7.61
C PHE A 247 -1.83 20.09 8.76
N GLY A 248 -1.30 19.92 9.98
CA GLY A 248 -2.07 19.43 11.13
C GLY A 248 -2.38 17.93 11.09
N LEU A 249 -1.73 17.16 10.19
CA LEU A 249 -2.00 15.74 9.98
C LEU A 249 -1.59 14.86 11.17
N GLU A 250 -0.76 15.34 12.08
CA GLU A 250 -0.35 14.62 13.29
C GLU A 250 -1.52 14.25 14.21
N ARG A 251 -2.68 14.94 14.10
CA ARG A 251 -3.92 14.55 14.80
C ARG A 251 -4.45 13.16 14.40
N VAL A 252 -4.08 12.66 13.21
CA VAL A 252 -4.46 11.34 12.69
C VAL A 252 -3.84 10.19 13.51
N LEU A 253 -2.65 10.42 14.07
CA LEU A 253 -1.85 9.40 14.75
C LEU A 253 -2.48 8.92 16.08
N PHE A 254 -3.30 9.75 16.73
CA PHE A 254 -3.64 9.56 18.16
C PHE A 254 -5.09 9.13 18.45
N ASN A 255 -5.96 8.96 17.45
CA ASN A 255 -7.25 8.28 17.63
C ASN A 255 -7.51 7.32 16.46
N PRO A 256 -7.99 6.09 16.71
CA PRO A 256 -8.04 5.04 15.69
C PRO A 256 -9.14 5.26 14.64
N GLY A 257 -8.85 4.79 13.42
CA GLY A 257 -9.76 4.79 12.28
C GLY A 257 -9.59 5.99 11.34
N VAL A 258 -10.60 6.19 10.48
CA VAL A 258 -10.47 7.08 9.31
C VAL A 258 -10.92 8.51 9.59
N TYR A 259 -10.02 9.45 9.28
CA TYR A 259 -10.27 10.88 9.21
C TYR A 259 -10.54 11.25 7.75
N HIS A 260 -11.76 11.68 7.43
CA HIS A 260 -12.00 12.28 6.12
C HIS A 260 -11.24 13.62 6.05
N LEU A 261 -10.66 13.96 4.90
CA LEU A 261 -10.14 15.32 4.65
C LEU A 261 -11.28 16.36 4.78
N ARG A 262 -12.50 15.96 4.41
CA ARG A 262 -13.72 16.76 4.48
C ARG A 262 -14.92 15.91 4.89
N ASP A 263 -15.71 16.34 5.88
CA ASP A 263 -16.95 15.64 6.25
C ASP A 263 -17.96 15.75 5.09
N PRO A 264 -18.40 14.64 4.46
CA PRO A 264 -19.34 14.68 3.35
C PRO A 264 -20.74 15.20 3.74
N ARG A 265 -21.08 15.20 5.04
CA ARG A 265 -22.39 15.65 5.54
C ARG A 265 -22.44 17.16 5.82
N SER A 266 -21.47 17.71 6.57
CA SER A 266 -21.40 19.15 6.84
C SER A 266 -20.69 19.95 5.75
N ARG A 267 -19.87 19.28 4.93
CA ARG A 267 -18.98 19.86 3.91
C ARG A 267 -17.92 20.82 4.48
N VAL A 268 -17.59 20.67 5.76
CA VAL A 268 -16.43 21.29 6.44
C VAL A 268 -15.18 20.43 6.22
N TYR A 269 -14.03 21.07 5.97
CA TYR A 269 -12.72 20.41 5.90
C TYR A 269 -12.12 20.21 7.31
N ASN A 270 -11.51 19.06 7.58
CA ASN A 270 -10.90 18.74 8.89
C ASN A 270 -9.39 19.08 8.96
N PHE A 271 -8.81 19.47 7.82
CA PHE A 271 -7.41 19.84 7.59
C PHE A 271 -7.36 20.92 6.49
N ASP A 272 -6.17 21.39 6.10
CA ASP A 272 -6.03 22.36 5.01
C ASP A 272 -6.68 21.86 3.68
N PRO A 273 -7.61 22.63 3.07
CA PRO A 273 -8.19 22.32 1.76
C PRO A 273 -7.16 22.13 0.63
N TYR A 274 -5.93 22.64 0.77
CA TYR A 274 -4.82 22.44 -0.15
C TYR A 274 -4.56 20.95 -0.46
N LEU A 275 -4.57 20.09 0.57
CA LEU A 275 -4.44 18.64 0.46
C LEU A 275 -5.54 18.00 -0.42
N GLY A 276 -6.62 18.73 -0.69
CA GLY A 276 -7.75 18.28 -1.48
C GLY A 276 -7.49 18.17 -2.98
N GLN A 277 -6.34 18.64 -3.48
CA GLN A 277 -5.92 18.48 -4.86
C GLN A 277 -4.45 18.08 -4.91
N ILE A 278 -4.16 16.94 -5.53
CA ILE A 278 -2.79 16.45 -5.72
C ILE A 278 -2.16 17.24 -6.88
N MET A 279 -0.87 17.58 -6.78
CA MET A 279 -0.16 18.24 -7.89
C MET A 279 -0.13 17.28 -9.09
N PRO A 280 -0.58 17.72 -10.29
CA PRO A 280 -0.54 16.85 -11.46
C PRO A 280 0.88 16.39 -11.77
N VAL A 281 1.04 15.14 -12.19
CA VAL A 281 2.34 14.55 -12.57
C VAL A 281 3.02 15.28 -13.73
N THR A 282 2.27 15.99 -14.55
CA THR A 282 2.77 16.87 -15.63
C THR A 282 3.25 18.24 -15.12
N GLU A 283 2.93 18.59 -13.87
CA GLU A 283 3.35 19.82 -13.20
C GLU A 283 4.39 19.57 -12.10
N PHE A 284 4.50 18.35 -11.55
CA PHE A 284 5.54 17.98 -10.60
C PHE A 284 6.86 17.65 -11.31
N ASP A 285 7.97 18.15 -10.77
CA ASP A 285 9.32 17.96 -11.30
C ASP A 285 10.00 16.75 -10.65
N PHE A 286 9.71 15.56 -11.18
CA PHE A 286 10.34 14.32 -10.72
C PHE A 286 11.85 14.28 -10.96
N ASP A 287 12.32 15.05 -11.94
CA ASP A 287 13.74 15.13 -12.33
C ASP A 287 14.60 15.88 -11.30
N ALA A 288 13.98 16.57 -10.34
CA ALA A 288 14.64 17.16 -9.18
C ALA A 288 14.63 16.26 -7.93
N LEU A 289 13.99 15.09 -7.95
CA LEU A 289 14.02 14.15 -6.83
C LEU A 289 15.30 13.29 -6.85
N LYS A 290 15.75 12.86 -5.67
CA LYS A 290 16.87 11.90 -5.55
C LYS A 290 16.56 10.57 -6.22
N ASP A 291 17.58 9.99 -6.84
CA ASP A 291 17.59 8.58 -7.24
C ASP A 291 17.40 7.66 -6.01
N TYR A 292 16.88 6.45 -6.24
CA TYR A 292 16.80 5.43 -5.19
C TYR A 292 18.06 4.57 -5.18
N ILE A 293 18.62 4.35 -3.99
CA ILE A 293 19.88 3.62 -3.81
C ILE A 293 19.56 2.17 -3.44
N THR A 294 19.71 1.27 -4.42
CA THR A 294 19.65 -0.19 -4.24
C THR A 294 20.73 -0.70 -3.28
N SER A 295 20.54 -1.89 -2.70
CA SER A 295 21.48 -2.45 -1.70
C SER A 295 22.88 -2.62 -2.26
N SER A 296 23.02 -2.98 -3.54
CA SER A 296 24.34 -3.12 -4.21
C SER A 296 24.98 -1.79 -4.65
N LYS A 297 24.31 -0.65 -4.44
CA LYS A 297 24.86 0.71 -4.68
C LYS A 297 25.11 1.51 -3.40
N ASP A 298 24.62 1.04 -2.26
CA ASP A 298 24.83 1.71 -0.97
C ASP A 298 26.19 1.36 -0.37
N HIS A 299 27.21 2.14 -0.75
CA HIS A 299 28.56 2.03 -0.17
C HIS A 299 28.57 2.21 1.35
N THR A 300 27.73 3.08 1.91
CA THR A 300 27.64 3.31 3.36
C THR A 300 27.14 2.06 4.09
N LEU A 301 26.08 1.44 3.59
CA LEU A 301 25.55 0.17 4.10
C LEU A 301 26.59 -0.96 4.01
N ARG A 302 27.34 -1.02 2.91
CA ARG A 302 28.41 -1.99 2.70
C ARG A 302 29.59 -1.78 3.66
N ASP A 303 30.01 -0.54 3.88
CA ASP A 303 31.12 -0.22 4.79
C ASP A 303 30.74 -0.49 6.26
N ILE A 304 29.48 -0.22 6.64
CA ILE A 304 28.93 -0.65 7.95
C ILE A 304 28.92 -2.18 8.03
N ALA A 305 28.56 -2.91 6.96
CA ALA A 305 28.59 -4.38 6.97
C ALA A 305 30.00 -4.94 7.16
N VAL A 306 31.01 -4.38 6.48
CA VAL A 306 32.42 -4.77 6.66
C VAL A 306 32.89 -4.51 8.10
N LYS A 307 32.55 -3.34 8.66
CA LYS A 307 32.85 -2.96 10.06
C LYS A 307 32.21 -3.91 11.09
N GLU A 308 30.91 -4.18 10.94
CA GLU A 308 30.13 -5.05 11.84
C GLU A 308 30.23 -6.55 11.49
N LYS A 309 31.08 -6.89 10.51
CA LYS A 309 31.36 -8.25 10.02
C LYS A 309 30.09 -9.01 9.59
N LYS A 310 29.22 -8.31 8.84
CA LYS A 310 27.98 -8.83 8.27
C LYS A 310 28.21 -9.22 6.81
N LYS A 311 27.60 -10.33 6.43
CA LYS A 311 27.78 -11.01 5.14
C LYS A 311 26.69 -10.63 4.14
N TYR A 312 25.51 -10.27 4.64
CA TYR A 312 24.33 -9.97 3.84
C TYR A 312 23.84 -8.54 4.11
N ILE A 313 23.65 -7.75 3.07
CA ILE A 313 23.03 -6.42 3.15
C ILE A 313 21.73 -6.36 2.34
N GLY A 314 20.73 -5.63 2.84
CA GLY A 314 19.44 -5.47 2.15
C GLY A 314 18.65 -4.25 2.61
N SER A 315 17.76 -3.75 1.75
CA SER A 315 16.76 -2.73 2.09
C SER A 315 15.48 -3.37 2.61
N SER A 316 14.65 -2.57 3.30
CA SER A 316 13.34 -3.01 3.77
C SER A 316 12.48 -3.55 2.63
N SER A 317 12.37 -2.81 1.53
CA SER A 317 11.73 -3.22 0.28
C SER A 317 12.28 -4.53 -0.28
N SER A 318 13.59 -4.62 -0.58
CA SER A 318 14.16 -5.78 -1.29
C SER A 318 14.01 -7.09 -0.52
N MET A 319 13.89 -7.03 0.81
CA MET A 319 13.74 -8.19 1.68
C MET A 319 12.28 -8.65 1.89
N THR A 320 11.30 -7.74 1.81
CA THR A 320 9.89 -8.05 2.18
C THR A 320 9.23 -9.15 1.34
N SER A 321 9.49 -9.19 0.02
CA SER A 321 8.87 -10.18 -0.88
C SER A 321 9.34 -11.61 -0.60
N VAL A 322 10.59 -11.80 -0.18
CA VAL A 322 11.12 -13.11 0.24
C VAL A 322 10.65 -13.46 1.66
N LEU A 323 10.67 -12.51 2.59
CA LEU A 323 10.14 -12.71 3.96
C LEU A 323 8.65 -13.08 3.97
N SER A 324 7.86 -12.60 3.00
CA SER A 324 6.45 -13.00 2.82
C SER A 324 6.29 -14.50 2.59
N HIS A 325 7.22 -15.16 1.90
CA HIS A 325 7.21 -16.62 1.74
C HIS A 325 7.52 -17.36 3.05
N PHE A 326 8.42 -16.83 3.88
CA PHE A 326 8.64 -17.40 5.22
C PHE A 326 7.42 -17.25 6.13
N HIS A 327 6.66 -16.15 6.05
CA HIS A 327 5.35 -16.04 6.69
C HIS A 327 4.38 -17.12 6.20
N TYR A 328 4.27 -17.37 4.89
CA TYR A 328 3.39 -18.43 4.37
C TYR A 328 3.76 -19.82 4.88
N LEU A 329 5.06 -20.12 4.98
CA LEU A 329 5.57 -21.39 5.48
C LEU A 329 5.34 -21.55 6.99
N LEU A 330 5.82 -20.60 7.80
CA LEU A 330 5.76 -20.66 9.27
C LEU A 330 4.33 -20.53 9.81
N SER A 331 3.50 -19.72 9.17
CA SER A 331 2.09 -19.55 9.54
C SER A 331 1.18 -20.64 8.94
N ALA A 332 1.73 -21.62 8.22
CA ALA A 332 1.01 -22.66 7.49
C ALA A 332 -0.19 -22.10 6.68
N TRP A 333 0.09 -21.13 5.81
CA TRP A 333 -0.90 -20.34 5.06
C TRP A 333 -2.02 -19.78 5.94
N ARG A 334 -1.65 -18.95 6.92
CA ARG A 334 -2.64 -18.21 7.72
C ARG A 334 -3.41 -17.24 6.83
N GLY A 335 -4.73 -17.43 6.77
CA GLY A 335 -5.62 -16.49 6.11
C GLY A 335 -5.92 -15.28 7.00
N VAL A 336 -5.97 -14.10 6.39
CA VAL A 336 -6.14 -12.82 7.07
C VAL A 336 -7.44 -12.73 7.89
N ASP A 337 -7.38 -12.01 8.99
CA ASP A 337 -8.48 -11.80 9.90
C ASP A 337 -9.28 -10.53 9.58
N ILE A 338 -10.42 -10.75 8.95
CA ILE A 338 -11.39 -9.71 8.56
C ILE A 338 -12.41 -9.37 9.67
N ARG A 339 -12.19 -9.77 10.94
CA ARG A 339 -13.05 -9.41 12.09
C ARG A 339 -13.09 -7.90 12.39
N THR A 340 -12.13 -7.14 11.87
CA THR A 340 -12.07 -5.66 11.98
C THR A 340 -13.06 -4.94 11.06
N LEU A 341 -13.61 -5.62 10.05
CA LEU A 341 -14.59 -5.05 9.11
C LEU A 341 -16.01 -5.13 9.67
N SER A 342 -16.93 -4.33 9.11
CA SER A 342 -18.33 -4.42 9.47
C SER A 342 -18.96 -5.75 9.03
N GLN A 343 -19.94 -6.22 9.80
CA GLN A 343 -20.69 -7.45 9.48
C GLN A 343 -21.32 -7.42 8.08
N GLY A 344 -21.70 -6.23 7.61
CA GLY A 344 -22.35 -5.99 6.32
C GLY A 344 -21.41 -5.93 5.11
N PHE A 345 -20.08 -5.90 5.29
CA PHE A 345 -19.14 -5.96 4.18
C PHE A 345 -19.31 -7.28 3.39
N PRO A 346 -19.45 -7.28 2.05
CA PRO A 346 -19.91 -8.47 1.33
C PRO A 346 -18.85 -9.57 1.23
N ASP A 347 -17.60 -9.21 0.97
CA ASP A 347 -16.56 -10.17 0.62
C ASP A 347 -16.03 -10.87 1.89
N LYS A 348 -15.78 -12.18 1.78
CA LYS A 348 -15.35 -13.04 2.90
C LYS A 348 -14.08 -13.83 2.62
N LEU A 349 -13.36 -13.52 1.54
CA LEU A 349 -12.07 -14.15 1.24
C LEU A 349 -11.03 -13.75 2.29
N ARG A 350 -10.18 -14.70 2.64
CA ARG A 350 -9.09 -14.53 3.62
C ARG A 350 -7.72 -14.90 3.05
N SER A 351 -7.65 -15.26 1.77
CA SER A 351 -6.38 -15.43 1.07
C SER A 351 -5.79 -14.06 0.72
N PHE A 352 -4.46 -13.95 0.84
CA PHE A 352 -3.66 -12.93 0.19
C PHE A 352 -3.91 -12.92 -1.33
N THR A 353 -3.59 -11.82 -1.99
CA THR A 353 -3.83 -11.67 -3.45
C THR A 353 -3.00 -12.66 -4.28
N ARG A 354 -3.44 -12.91 -5.52
CA ARG A 354 -2.69 -13.75 -6.47
C ARG A 354 -1.26 -13.22 -6.70
N LEU A 355 -1.08 -11.90 -6.68
CA LEU A 355 0.22 -11.25 -6.80
C LEU A 355 1.12 -11.57 -5.60
N LEU A 356 0.62 -11.34 -4.38
CA LEU A 356 1.42 -11.53 -3.16
C LEU A 356 1.76 -13.01 -2.91
N ARG A 357 1.00 -13.94 -3.49
CA ARG A 357 1.25 -15.40 -3.48
C ARG A 357 2.20 -15.88 -4.58
N ALA A 358 2.64 -15.03 -5.50
CA ALA A 358 3.54 -15.41 -6.59
C ALA A 358 4.95 -15.76 -6.08
N PRO A 359 5.75 -16.55 -6.84
CA PRO A 359 7.15 -16.78 -6.51
C PRO A 359 7.94 -15.47 -6.44
N SER A 360 8.65 -15.25 -5.33
CA SER A 360 9.56 -14.12 -5.18
C SER A 360 10.90 -14.45 -5.83
N ALA A 361 11.51 -13.48 -6.49
CA ALA A 361 12.88 -13.58 -7.00
C ALA A 361 13.70 -12.39 -6.51
N MET A 362 15.02 -12.59 -6.41
CA MET A 362 15.97 -11.56 -5.99
C MET A 362 17.36 -11.85 -6.57
N PHE A 363 18.21 -10.83 -6.59
CA PHE A 363 19.65 -10.99 -6.81
C PHE A 363 20.41 -10.87 -5.50
N LEU A 364 21.38 -11.76 -5.32
CA LEU A 364 22.38 -11.73 -4.26
C LEU A 364 23.72 -11.39 -4.92
N ARG A 365 24.02 -10.10 -5.05
CA ARG A 365 25.18 -9.58 -5.78
C ARG A 365 26.41 -9.57 -4.89
N TYR A 366 27.53 -10.13 -5.36
CA TYR A 366 28.77 -10.19 -4.58
C TYR A 366 29.64 -8.95 -4.84
N GLN A 367 30.09 -8.28 -3.77
CA GLN A 367 31.04 -7.16 -3.82
C GLN A 367 31.92 -7.16 -2.56
N ASP A 368 33.24 -7.14 -2.73
CA ASP A 368 34.22 -6.86 -1.66
C ASP A 368 34.03 -7.67 -0.35
N GLY A 369 33.65 -8.94 -0.48
CA GLY A 369 33.39 -9.86 0.66
C GLY A 369 31.96 -9.83 1.21
N VAL A 370 31.11 -8.93 0.74
CA VAL A 370 29.71 -8.75 1.14
C VAL A 370 28.77 -9.17 0.01
N TYR A 371 27.57 -9.63 0.36
CA TYR A 371 26.51 -9.99 -0.58
C TYR A 371 25.29 -9.08 -0.41
N ALA A 372 24.95 -8.32 -1.45
CA ALA A 372 23.84 -7.38 -1.47
C ALA A 372 22.56 -8.00 -2.05
N ILE A 373 21.42 -7.76 -1.38
CA ILE A 373 20.10 -8.26 -1.75
C ILE A 373 19.35 -7.16 -2.50
N ASP A 374 19.20 -7.33 -3.81
CA ASP A 374 18.44 -6.45 -4.69
C ASP A 374 17.18 -7.15 -5.21
N ALA A 375 16.11 -6.38 -5.44
CA ALA A 375 14.89 -6.88 -6.05
C ALA A 375 15.12 -7.32 -7.52
N ASP A 376 14.31 -8.27 -7.98
CA ASP A 376 14.36 -8.79 -9.36
C ASP A 376 13.27 -8.14 -10.23
N LYS A 377 13.67 -7.23 -11.13
CA LYS A 377 12.77 -6.38 -11.93
C LYS A 377 12.36 -6.98 -13.29
N GLU A 378 12.61 -8.28 -13.54
CA GLU A 378 12.35 -8.96 -14.84
C GLU A 378 10.92 -8.76 -15.38
N PHE A 379 9.93 -8.66 -14.50
CA PHE A 379 8.52 -8.41 -14.82
C PHE A 379 7.99 -7.14 -14.14
N GLU A 380 8.88 -6.21 -13.78
CA GLU A 380 8.49 -4.85 -13.40
C GLU A 380 7.86 -4.13 -14.61
N SER A 381 6.97 -3.19 -14.32
CA SER A 381 6.03 -2.62 -15.29
C SER A 381 5.81 -1.15 -15.03
N ALA A 382 5.72 -0.37 -16.11
CA ALA A 382 5.38 1.02 -16.04
C ALA A 382 4.05 1.27 -15.30
N ASN A 383 4.06 2.15 -14.31
CA ASN A 383 2.87 2.54 -13.58
C ASN A 383 2.97 3.98 -13.06
N ILE A 384 1.82 4.62 -12.87
CA ILE A 384 1.75 6.02 -12.41
C ILE A 384 1.90 6.19 -10.89
N LEU A 385 1.76 5.11 -10.12
CA LEU A 385 1.67 5.19 -8.66
C LEU A 385 3.06 5.30 -8.00
N MET A 386 4.08 4.66 -8.56
CA MET A 386 5.47 4.70 -8.08
C MET A 386 6.00 6.14 -7.97
N ASN A 387 5.86 6.95 -9.02
CA ASN A 387 6.29 8.36 -9.00
C ASN A 387 5.44 9.19 -8.03
N LEU A 388 4.12 8.93 -7.99
CA LEU A 388 3.19 9.68 -7.13
C LEU A 388 3.45 9.44 -5.64
N GLY A 389 3.98 8.27 -5.25
CA GLY A 389 4.37 7.96 -3.87
C GLY A 389 5.33 9.00 -3.29
N LYS A 390 6.52 9.16 -3.89
CA LYS A 390 7.52 10.19 -3.51
C LYS A 390 6.93 11.61 -3.52
N SER A 391 6.07 11.95 -4.49
CA SER A 391 5.42 13.26 -4.54
C SER A 391 4.48 13.49 -3.34
N MET A 392 3.71 12.46 -2.95
CA MET A 392 2.80 12.56 -1.81
C MET A 392 3.53 12.49 -0.46
N GLU A 393 4.62 11.74 -0.34
CA GLU A 393 5.53 11.74 0.82
C GLU A 393 6.00 13.18 1.15
N LYS A 394 6.51 13.90 0.13
CA LYS A 394 6.88 15.32 0.22
C LYS A 394 5.68 16.22 0.54
N LEU A 395 4.49 15.98 -0.04
CA LEU A 395 3.26 16.73 0.25
C LEU A 395 2.75 16.55 1.70
N LEU A 396 3.00 15.39 2.32
CA LEU A 396 2.55 15.09 3.69
C LEU A 396 3.52 15.61 4.75
N THR A 397 4.79 15.83 4.39
CA THR A 397 5.87 16.23 5.31
C THR A 397 6.24 17.71 5.21
N LEU A 398 6.34 18.28 4.01
CA LEU A 398 6.82 19.65 3.80
C LEU A 398 5.73 20.71 4.03
N PRO A 399 6.12 21.92 4.48
CA PRO A 399 5.27 23.09 4.37
C PRO A 399 4.86 23.36 2.92
N LYS A 400 3.69 23.96 2.73
CA LYS A 400 3.12 24.27 1.41
C LYS A 400 4.10 25.01 0.48
N ASP A 401 4.72 26.07 0.98
CA ASP A 401 5.54 26.96 0.15
C ASP A 401 6.86 26.27 -0.27
N ASP A 402 7.34 25.29 0.50
CA ASP A 402 8.45 24.41 0.15
C ASP A 402 8.04 23.32 -0.85
N PHE A 403 6.87 22.72 -0.69
CA PHE A 403 6.34 21.72 -1.63
C PHE A 403 6.04 22.32 -3.02
N GLU A 404 5.59 23.58 -3.09
CA GLU A 404 5.41 24.30 -4.35
C GLU A 404 6.73 24.60 -5.10
N ARG A 405 7.90 24.37 -4.49
CA ARG A 405 9.21 24.46 -5.16
C ARG A 405 9.49 23.27 -6.09
N TYR A 406 8.77 22.15 -5.92
CA TYR A 406 8.84 21.00 -6.84
C TYR A 406 7.92 21.15 -8.05
N ARG A 407 7.17 22.26 -8.18
CA ARG A 407 6.37 22.53 -9.38
C ARG A 407 7.28 22.99 -10.52
N ARG A 408 7.14 22.39 -11.71
CA ARG A 408 7.90 22.72 -12.94
C ARG A 408 7.81 24.20 -13.36
N SER A 409 6.74 24.88 -12.95
CA SER A 409 6.49 26.31 -13.22
C SER A 409 6.81 27.25 -12.05
N SER A 410 7.47 26.75 -10.99
CA SER A 410 7.83 27.54 -9.81
C SER A 410 8.98 28.51 -10.11
N GLU A 411 8.86 29.78 -9.71
CA GLU A 411 9.93 30.78 -9.87
C GLU A 411 11.12 30.51 -8.92
N ASN A 412 10.85 29.88 -7.76
CA ASN A 412 11.86 29.46 -6.78
C ASN A 412 11.99 27.93 -6.74
N LYS A 413 12.07 27.31 -7.94
CA LYS A 413 12.17 25.86 -8.10
C LYS A 413 13.38 25.30 -7.34
N ILE A 414 13.21 24.16 -6.67
CA ILE A 414 14.33 23.41 -6.08
C ILE A 414 15.21 22.81 -7.19
N SER A 415 16.54 22.87 -7.03
CA SER A 415 17.47 22.23 -7.97
C SER A 415 17.81 20.80 -7.53
N ALA A 416 18.26 19.97 -8.48
CA ALA A 416 18.66 18.59 -8.17
C ALA A 416 19.87 18.56 -7.21
N GLU A 417 20.78 19.55 -7.29
CA GLU A 417 21.90 19.70 -6.37
C GLU A 417 21.44 20.12 -4.97
N GLU A 418 20.41 20.95 -4.85
CA GLU A 418 19.82 21.35 -3.57
C GLU A 418 19.10 20.18 -2.90
N GLU A 419 18.25 19.44 -3.64
CA GLU A 419 17.59 18.24 -3.12
C GLU A 419 18.64 17.19 -2.72
N GLN A 420 19.65 16.90 -3.55
CA GLN A 420 20.69 15.92 -3.26
C GLN A 420 21.58 16.31 -2.06
N ALA A 421 21.66 17.61 -1.72
CA ALA A 421 22.34 18.08 -0.51
C ALA A 421 21.51 17.85 0.79
N ILE A 422 20.21 17.57 0.69
CA ILE A 422 19.39 17.15 1.84
C ILE A 422 19.75 15.69 2.17
N PRO A 423 20.28 15.38 3.36
CA PRO A 423 20.62 14.01 3.73
C PRO A 423 19.36 13.15 3.95
N GLU A 424 19.36 11.91 3.46
CA GLU A 424 18.34 10.92 3.78
C GLU A 424 18.53 10.34 5.18
N SER A 425 17.42 9.88 5.78
CA SER A 425 17.41 9.31 7.13
C SER A 425 17.22 7.78 7.09
N TYR A 426 18.19 7.03 7.64
CA TYR A 426 18.17 5.57 7.63
C TYR A 426 18.35 4.95 9.02
N HIS A 427 17.50 3.99 9.37
CA HIS A 427 17.77 3.06 10.47
C HIS A 427 18.54 1.84 9.95
N TYR A 428 19.53 1.40 10.74
CA TYR A 428 20.28 0.18 10.53
C TYR A 428 20.00 -0.83 11.67
N SER A 429 19.75 -2.09 11.29
CA SER A 429 19.41 -3.18 12.22
C SER A 429 20.12 -4.47 11.80
N THR A 430 20.60 -5.29 12.75
CA THR A 430 21.29 -6.57 12.46
C THR A 430 20.62 -7.76 13.12
N LEU A 431 20.65 -8.92 12.45
CA LEU A 431 20.26 -10.22 13.01
C LEU A 431 21.06 -11.31 12.29
N GLY A 432 21.80 -12.13 13.04
CA GLY A 432 22.74 -13.09 12.44
C GLY A 432 23.81 -12.35 11.62
N ASP A 433 23.95 -12.76 10.36
CA ASP A 433 24.88 -12.18 9.39
C ASP A 433 24.24 -11.11 8.48
N PHE A 434 22.96 -10.79 8.69
CA PHE A 434 22.28 -9.67 8.03
C PHE A 434 22.60 -8.33 8.69
N LEU A 435 22.79 -7.32 7.84
CA LEU A 435 22.60 -5.90 8.12
C LEU A 435 21.48 -5.38 7.22
N MET A 436 20.48 -4.73 7.81
CA MET A 436 19.28 -4.27 7.10
C MET A 436 19.13 -2.76 7.22
N ARG A 437 18.84 -2.10 6.10
CA ARG A 437 18.55 -0.66 6.00
C ARG A 437 17.04 -0.41 5.91
N SER A 438 16.55 0.59 6.61
CA SER A 438 15.21 1.14 6.41
C SER A 438 15.28 2.65 6.28
N GLN A 439 14.62 3.22 5.27
CA GLN A 439 14.41 4.66 5.18
C GLN A 439 13.36 5.10 6.21
N LEU A 440 13.40 6.36 6.63
CA LEU A 440 12.57 6.89 7.71
C LEU A 440 11.75 8.08 7.20
N ASP A 441 10.50 7.82 6.85
CA ASP A 441 9.61 8.78 6.19
C ASP A 441 9.08 9.87 7.14
N ALA A 442 8.76 9.52 8.40
CA ALA A 442 8.18 10.44 9.37
C ALA A 442 8.43 10.07 10.84
N TYR A 443 8.37 11.09 11.71
CA TYR A 443 8.63 10.99 13.15
C TYR A 443 7.62 11.78 13.99
N ASP A 444 7.14 11.19 15.10
CA ASP A 444 6.51 11.92 16.20
C ASP A 444 6.93 11.35 17.58
N PRO A 445 7.48 12.15 18.50
CA PRO A 445 7.96 11.70 19.82
C PRO A 445 6.84 11.25 20.77
N ARG A 446 5.56 11.40 20.41
CA ARG A 446 4.41 10.96 21.21
C ARG A 446 3.95 9.54 20.86
N LEU A 447 4.44 8.97 19.76
CA LEU A 447 4.21 7.56 19.41
C LEU A 447 5.13 6.63 20.22
N PRO A 448 4.74 5.36 20.42
CA PRO A 448 5.58 4.36 21.09
C PRO A 448 6.91 4.05 20.37
N GLY A 449 7.76 3.27 21.05
CA GLY A 449 8.99 2.73 20.49
C GLY A 449 10.02 3.81 20.14
N THR A 450 10.31 3.95 18.85
CA THR A 450 11.23 4.97 18.32
C THR A 450 10.53 6.29 17.98
N GLY A 451 9.19 6.33 17.97
CA GLY A 451 8.40 7.42 17.42
C GLY A 451 8.39 7.49 15.88
N MET A 452 9.11 6.61 15.18
CA MET A 452 9.17 6.57 13.71
C MET A 452 7.94 5.87 13.13
N PHE A 453 7.48 6.34 11.97
CA PHE A 453 6.44 5.69 11.19
C PHE A 453 6.63 5.95 9.69
N ASP A 454 6.03 5.07 8.89
CA ASP A 454 6.17 5.02 7.43
C ASP A 454 4.94 5.66 6.75
N LEU A 455 5.14 6.31 5.60
CA LEU A 455 4.12 7.06 4.86
C LEU A 455 3.69 6.31 3.59
N LYS A 456 2.55 5.60 3.68
CA LYS A 456 1.94 4.91 2.54
C LYS A 456 0.76 5.69 1.95
N THR A 457 0.53 5.47 0.65
CA THR A 457 -0.56 6.10 -0.09
C THR A 457 -1.38 5.05 -0.81
N ARG A 458 -2.69 5.02 -0.53
CA ARG A 458 -3.61 4.00 -1.07
C ARG A 458 -4.46 4.57 -2.18
N ALA A 459 -4.06 4.25 -3.41
CA ALA A 459 -4.87 4.53 -4.59
C ALA A 459 -6.17 3.70 -4.53
N VAL A 460 -7.31 4.31 -4.86
CA VAL A 460 -8.60 3.62 -4.89
C VAL A 460 -8.63 2.47 -5.89
N VAL A 461 -9.50 1.50 -5.63
CA VAL A 461 -9.62 0.26 -6.42
C VAL A 461 -9.87 0.50 -7.93
N SER A 462 -10.46 1.63 -8.35
CA SER A 462 -10.62 1.98 -9.78
C SER A 462 -9.31 2.30 -10.50
N ILE A 463 -8.26 2.70 -9.77
CA ILE A 463 -6.91 2.96 -10.31
C ILE A 463 -6.08 1.68 -10.22
N ARG A 464 -6.10 0.99 -9.07
CA ARG A 464 -5.33 -0.26 -8.84
C ARG A 464 -5.70 -1.43 -9.77
N MET A 465 -6.88 -1.39 -10.39
CA MET A 465 -7.40 -2.44 -11.28
C MET A 465 -7.25 -2.12 -12.79
N ASP A 466 -6.69 -0.95 -13.14
CA ASP A 466 -6.66 -0.43 -14.52
C ASP A 466 -5.55 0.65 -14.67
N ALA A 467 -4.38 0.45 -14.06
CA ALA A 467 -3.38 1.52 -13.86
C ALA A 467 -2.70 1.96 -15.17
N ARG A 468 -2.72 1.10 -16.20
CA ARG A 468 -2.30 1.45 -17.57
C ARG A 468 -3.23 2.48 -18.24
N ASN A 469 -4.51 2.54 -17.82
CA ASN A 469 -5.57 3.40 -18.35
C ASN A 469 -6.28 4.20 -17.23
N PHE A 470 -5.52 4.68 -16.24
CA PHE A 470 -6.00 5.26 -14.99
C PHE A 470 -7.01 6.41 -15.16
N GLU A 471 -6.97 7.13 -16.28
CA GLU A 471 -7.85 8.25 -16.64
C GLU A 471 -9.34 7.83 -16.63
N ARG A 472 -9.60 6.55 -16.91
CA ARG A 472 -10.93 5.95 -16.88
C ARG A 472 -11.44 5.77 -15.45
N GLY A 473 -10.53 5.46 -14.52
CA GLY A 473 -10.76 5.23 -13.08
C GLY A 473 -10.73 6.49 -12.19
N LEU A 474 -10.12 7.60 -12.64
CA LEU A 474 -9.99 8.87 -11.89
C LEU A 474 -11.25 9.29 -11.13
N GLY A 475 -12.41 9.20 -11.78
CA GLY A 475 -13.66 9.74 -11.25
C GLY A 475 -14.30 8.96 -10.10
N TYR A 476 -13.63 7.97 -9.52
CA TYR A 476 -14.11 7.25 -8.33
C TYR A 476 -13.82 8.09 -7.07
N GLU A 477 -14.81 8.26 -6.19
CA GLU A 477 -14.65 9.01 -4.93
C GLU A 477 -14.95 8.12 -3.72
N ILE A 478 -14.21 8.29 -2.62
CA ILE A 478 -14.55 7.65 -1.35
C ILE A 478 -15.58 8.52 -0.62
N GLN A 479 -16.84 8.09 -0.66
CA GLN A 479 -17.97 8.83 -0.08
C GLN A 479 -18.29 8.38 1.36
N ASN A 480 -18.02 7.12 1.71
CA ASN A 480 -18.50 6.48 2.95
C ASN A 480 -17.37 5.85 3.78
N ARG A 481 -17.59 5.66 5.09
CA ARG A 481 -16.69 4.82 5.92
C ARG A 481 -16.82 3.33 5.58
N TYR A 482 -18.05 2.84 5.47
CA TYR A 482 -18.39 1.44 5.25
C TYR A 482 -19.04 1.23 3.86
N GLY A 483 -18.94 0.03 3.30
CA GLY A 483 -19.56 -0.36 2.04
C GLY A 483 -18.67 -1.20 1.13
N ALA A 484 -19.25 -1.74 0.06
CA ALA A 484 -18.57 -2.61 -0.90
C ALA A 484 -17.68 -1.87 -1.93
N PHE A 485 -17.97 -0.58 -2.16
CA PHE A 485 -17.33 0.35 -3.09
C PHE A 485 -17.55 1.77 -2.56
N GLU A 486 -16.79 2.75 -3.07
CA GLU A 486 -16.88 4.17 -2.68
C GLU A 486 -16.74 4.35 -1.15
N SER A 487 -15.92 3.49 -0.53
CA SER A 487 -15.77 3.33 0.91
C SER A 487 -14.31 3.10 1.33
N TYR A 488 -13.92 3.58 2.51
CA TYR A 488 -12.63 3.24 3.11
C TYR A 488 -12.53 1.76 3.49
N GLU A 489 -13.63 1.15 3.93
CA GLU A 489 -13.70 -0.28 4.26
C GLU A 489 -13.31 -1.19 3.09
N ARG A 490 -13.65 -0.84 1.84
CA ARG A 490 -13.15 -1.51 0.63
C ARG A 490 -11.64 -1.41 0.55
N GLU A 491 -11.12 -0.19 0.57
CA GLU A 491 -9.68 0.03 0.37
C GLU A 491 -8.85 -0.62 1.49
N PHE A 492 -9.36 -0.63 2.73
CA PHE A 492 -8.76 -1.30 3.89
C PHE A 492 -8.81 -2.84 3.79
N TYR A 493 -9.92 -3.45 3.35
CA TYR A 493 -9.97 -4.90 3.11
C TYR A 493 -9.01 -5.36 2.02
N ASP A 494 -8.97 -4.64 0.89
CA ASP A 494 -8.03 -4.89 -0.19
C ASP A 494 -6.57 -4.69 0.30
N MET A 495 -6.34 -3.76 1.24
CA MET A 495 -5.02 -3.47 1.84
C MET A 495 -4.57 -4.54 2.84
N ILE A 496 -5.47 -5.09 3.65
CA ILE A 496 -5.16 -6.28 4.49
C ILE A 496 -4.66 -7.44 3.61
N ARG A 497 -5.30 -7.66 2.46
CA ARG A 497 -5.01 -8.81 1.57
C ARG A 497 -3.80 -8.61 0.65
N ALA A 498 -3.47 -7.37 0.29
CA ALA A 498 -2.39 -7.05 -0.65
C ALA A 498 -1.13 -6.47 0.02
N ALA A 499 -1.29 -5.78 1.15
CA ALA A 499 -0.31 -4.81 1.64
C ALA A 499 0.29 -5.16 2.99
N PHE A 500 -0.57 -5.42 3.98
CA PHE A 500 -0.16 -5.37 5.38
C PHE A 500 0.96 -6.35 5.73
N LEU A 501 1.09 -7.47 5.01
CA LEU A 501 2.24 -8.35 5.17
C LEU A 501 3.56 -7.63 4.86
N LYS A 502 3.67 -6.94 3.71
CA LYS A 502 4.86 -6.14 3.37
C LYS A 502 5.05 -4.97 4.32
N TYR A 503 4.00 -4.19 4.60
CA TYR A 503 4.11 -3.03 5.48
C TYR A 503 4.51 -3.41 6.92
N SER A 504 3.97 -4.51 7.47
CA SER A 504 4.37 -5.03 8.79
C SER A 504 5.82 -5.52 8.83
N LEU A 505 6.36 -5.99 7.71
CA LEU A 505 7.76 -6.38 7.57
C LEU A 505 8.67 -5.15 7.44
N GLN A 506 8.29 -4.13 6.65
CA GLN A 506 9.01 -2.84 6.56
C GLN A 506 9.09 -2.17 7.95
N VAL A 507 7.96 -2.03 8.63
CA VAL A 507 7.85 -1.45 9.99
C VAL A 507 8.72 -2.20 11.01
N ARG A 508 8.84 -3.52 10.90
CA ARG A 508 9.72 -4.35 11.75
C ARG A 508 11.22 -4.17 11.45
N ILE A 509 11.60 -4.04 10.18
CA ILE A 509 13.00 -3.79 9.78
C ILE A 509 13.43 -2.38 10.23
N GLY A 510 12.55 -1.39 10.02
CA GLY A 510 12.77 0.02 10.40
C GLY A 510 12.56 0.36 11.87
N ARG A 511 12.05 -0.57 12.68
CA ARG A 511 11.74 -0.37 14.13
C ARG A 511 10.75 0.77 14.35
N MET A 512 9.75 0.86 13.49
CA MET A 512 8.67 1.86 13.48
C MET A 512 7.47 1.40 14.34
N ASP A 513 6.57 2.32 14.70
CA ASP A 513 5.32 1.98 15.43
C ASP A 513 4.17 1.52 14.50
N GLY A 514 4.17 1.97 13.24
CA GLY A 514 3.09 1.71 12.30
C GLY A 514 3.23 2.50 11.01
N ILE A 515 2.13 2.62 10.27
CA ILE A 515 2.02 3.35 8.99
C ILE A 515 0.95 4.43 9.04
N PHE A 516 1.20 5.55 8.37
CA PHE A 516 0.19 6.55 8.02
C PHE A 516 -0.27 6.30 6.58
N VAL A 517 -1.58 6.22 6.34
CA VAL A 517 -2.17 5.92 5.03
C VAL A 517 -3.00 7.09 4.52
N ALA A 518 -2.59 7.70 3.41
CA ALA A 518 -3.40 8.68 2.66
C ALA A 518 -4.19 8.00 1.52
N PHE A 519 -5.51 8.15 1.50
CA PHE A 519 -6.37 7.54 0.46
C PHE A 519 -6.67 8.54 -0.67
N HIS A 520 -6.47 8.14 -1.93
CA HIS A 520 -6.52 9.06 -3.08
C HIS A 520 -7.01 8.41 -4.38
N ASN A 521 -7.43 9.23 -5.34
CA ASN A 521 -7.71 8.83 -6.74
C ASN A 521 -6.69 9.40 -7.74
N ILE A 522 -5.50 9.78 -7.27
CA ILE A 522 -4.42 10.52 -7.96
C ILE A 522 -4.74 11.96 -8.38
N GLU A 523 -6.00 12.38 -8.43
CA GLU A 523 -6.41 13.79 -8.60
C GLU A 523 -6.60 14.50 -7.25
N ARG A 524 -7.05 13.76 -6.23
CA ARG A 524 -7.52 14.26 -4.93
C ARG A 524 -7.20 13.27 -3.81
N ILE A 525 -6.93 13.78 -2.61
CA ILE A 525 -6.93 13.00 -1.36
C ILE A 525 -8.35 13.04 -0.77
N PHE A 526 -8.83 11.90 -0.26
CA PHE A 526 -10.13 11.77 0.40
C PHE A 526 -10.04 11.88 1.92
N GLY A 527 -8.95 11.39 2.50
CA GLY A 527 -8.73 11.28 3.94
C GLY A 527 -7.57 10.37 4.30
N PHE A 528 -7.40 10.16 5.60
CA PHE A 528 -6.22 9.58 6.22
C PHE A 528 -6.59 8.55 7.29
N GLN A 529 -5.70 7.59 7.54
CA GLN A 529 -5.80 6.64 8.64
C GLN A 529 -4.40 6.30 9.15
N TYR A 530 -4.17 6.32 10.46
CA TYR A 530 -3.01 5.65 11.06
C TYR A 530 -3.35 4.17 11.32
N VAL A 531 -2.39 3.28 11.10
CA VAL A 531 -2.50 1.85 11.38
C VAL A 531 -1.24 1.40 12.12
N SER A 532 -1.40 1.12 13.41
CA SER A 532 -0.30 0.65 14.27
C SER A 532 0.11 -0.80 13.94
N LEU A 533 1.34 -1.19 14.28
CA LEU A 533 1.82 -2.57 14.12
C LEU A 533 0.92 -3.61 14.83
N PRO A 534 0.43 -3.38 16.07
CA PRO A 534 -0.63 -4.18 16.70
C PRO A 534 -1.92 -4.35 15.87
N GLU A 535 -2.36 -3.33 15.14
CA GLU A 535 -3.53 -3.44 14.25
C GLU A 535 -3.24 -4.27 13.01
N MET A 536 -2.03 -4.15 12.44
CA MET A 536 -1.59 -5.02 11.34
C MET A 536 -1.53 -6.48 11.79
N ASP A 537 -0.87 -6.79 12.91
CA ASP A 537 -0.78 -8.15 13.48
C ASP A 537 -2.17 -8.73 13.84
N GLN A 538 -3.11 -7.90 14.30
CA GLN A 538 -4.48 -8.36 14.53
C GLN A 538 -5.17 -8.82 13.23
N THR A 539 -4.80 -8.26 12.07
CA THR A 539 -5.34 -8.68 10.77
C THR A 539 -4.50 -9.76 10.06
N LEU A 540 -3.19 -9.86 10.34
CA LEU A 540 -2.29 -10.83 9.73
C LEU A 540 -2.22 -12.12 10.56
N HIS A 541 -1.77 -12.00 11.81
CA HIS A 541 -1.53 -13.11 12.74
C HIS A 541 -2.78 -13.50 13.53
N GLY A 542 -3.73 -12.56 13.68
CA GLY A 542 -5.02 -12.76 14.34
C GLY A 542 -5.05 -12.38 15.81
N GLN A 543 -3.98 -11.74 16.31
CA GLN A 543 -3.81 -11.25 17.67
C GLN A 543 -3.21 -9.83 17.66
N TYR A 544 -3.61 -8.98 18.60
CA TYR A 544 -3.10 -7.60 18.75
C TYR A 544 -1.74 -7.53 19.47
N ASP A 545 -1.35 -8.60 20.16
CA ASP A 545 -0.04 -8.74 20.82
C ASP A 545 1.02 -9.10 19.77
N THR A 546 2.00 -8.23 19.53
CA THR A 546 2.98 -8.38 18.43
C THR A 546 3.96 -9.53 18.65
N ALA A 547 3.98 -10.17 19.83
CA ALA A 547 4.91 -11.23 20.18
C ALA A 547 4.92 -12.41 19.17
N LEU A 548 3.81 -12.69 18.47
CA LEU A 548 3.78 -13.70 17.40
C LEU A 548 4.50 -13.19 16.14
N GLY A 549 4.10 -12.05 15.57
CA GLY A 549 4.72 -11.51 14.35
C GLY A 549 6.20 -11.15 14.53
N ASP A 550 6.57 -10.62 15.70
CA ASP A 550 7.96 -10.29 16.05
C ASP A 550 8.83 -11.54 16.22
N THR A 551 8.23 -12.68 16.57
CA THR A 551 8.93 -13.96 16.64
C THR A 551 9.00 -14.64 15.28
N GLU A 552 7.92 -14.57 14.49
CA GLU A 552 7.86 -15.08 13.11
C GLU A 552 8.90 -14.37 12.22
N PHE A 553 9.02 -13.05 12.32
CA PHE A 553 10.00 -12.24 11.59
C PHE A 553 11.45 -12.65 11.92
N ARG A 554 11.78 -12.80 13.21
CA ARG A 554 13.11 -13.25 13.65
C ARG A 554 13.43 -14.67 13.17
N LEU A 555 12.47 -15.60 13.30
CA LEU A 555 12.60 -16.98 12.81
C LEU A 555 12.77 -17.03 11.28
N SER A 556 12.05 -16.17 10.55
CA SER A 556 12.16 -16.04 9.09
C SER A 556 13.57 -15.64 8.66
N LEU A 557 14.12 -14.58 9.26
CA LEU A 557 15.50 -14.14 9.01
C LEU A 557 16.52 -15.24 9.36
N ALA A 558 16.36 -15.93 10.49
CA ALA A 558 17.28 -16.98 10.91
C ALA A 558 17.28 -18.23 10.01
N LEU A 559 16.11 -18.61 9.46
CA LEU A 559 16.02 -19.67 8.45
C LEU A 559 16.62 -19.20 7.11
N TRP A 560 16.41 -17.94 6.74
CA TRP A 560 16.95 -17.35 5.52
C TRP A 560 18.48 -17.23 5.55
N ASN A 561 19.07 -16.82 6.68
CA ASN A 561 20.54 -16.77 6.89
C ASN A 561 21.17 -18.11 6.50
N LYS A 562 20.64 -19.21 7.05
CA LYS A 562 21.11 -20.60 6.79
C LYS A 562 21.01 -20.99 5.31
N ILE A 563 19.95 -20.56 4.63
CA ILE A 563 19.79 -20.78 3.18
C ILE A 563 20.85 -20.00 2.41
N LEU A 564 21.07 -18.72 2.72
CA LEU A 564 22.09 -17.90 2.05
C LEU A 564 23.50 -18.42 2.35
N ASP A 565 23.77 -18.92 3.55
CA ASP A 565 25.06 -19.55 3.89
C ASP A 565 25.32 -20.78 3.04
N LYS A 566 24.33 -21.67 2.92
CA LYS A 566 24.43 -22.87 2.07
C LYS A 566 24.60 -22.51 0.59
N VAL A 567 23.87 -21.50 0.11
CA VAL A 567 23.96 -21.01 -1.28
C VAL A 567 25.33 -20.39 -1.57
N THR A 568 25.82 -19.50 -0.69
CA THR A 568 27.14 -18.85 -0.85
C THR A 568 28.32 -19.79 -0.59
N ALA A 569 28.17 -20.82 0.26
CA ALA A 569 29.16 -21.89 0.37
C ALA A 569 29.19 -22.80 -0.87
N LYS A 570 28.06 -22.96 -1.57
CA LYS A 570 27.98 -23.70 -2.84
C LYS A 570 28.52 -22.89 -4.04
N PHE A 571 28.38 -21.57 -4.01
CA PHE A 571 28.79 -20.62 -5.04
C PHE A 571 29.51 -19.41 -4.42
N PRO A 572 30.75 -19.60 -3.91
CA PRO A 572 31.50 -18.53 -3.27
C PRO A 572 31.90 -17.45 -4.29
N GLU A 573 31.96 -16.19 -3.82
CA GLU A 573 32.50 -15.03 -4.53
C GLU A 573 31.85 -14.75 -5.92
N ARG A 574 30.60 -15.19 -6.10
CA ARG A 574 29.81 -15.02 -7.33
C ARG A 574 28.47 -14.36 -7.00
N SER A 575 27.96 -13.55 -7.92
CA SER A 575 26.57 -13.07 -7.88
C SER A 575 25.60 -14.21 -8.22
N ILE A 576 24.42 -14.23 -7.59
CA ILE A 576 23.47 -15.36 -7.64
C ILE A 576 22.05 -14.84 -7.80
N ARG A 577 21.27 -15.43 -8.72
CA ARG A 577 19.83 -15.20 -8.84
C ARG A 577 19.09 -16.26 -8.02
N LEU A 578 18.24 -15.84 -7.09
CA LEU A 578 17.46 -16.75 -6.24
C LEU A 578 15.96 -16.61 -6.50
N HIS A 579 15.24 -17.74 -6.43
CA HIS A 579 13.78 -17.79 -6.45
C HIS A 579 13.24 -18.58 -5.24
N PHE A 580 12.16 -18.09 -4.65
CA PHE A 580 11.48 -18.65 -3.48
C PHE A 580 9.98 -18.83 -3.80
N GLU A 581 9.46 -20.05 -3.63
CA GLU A 581 8.02 -20.35 -3.77
C GLU A 581 7.55 -21.27 -2.65
N THR A 582 6.76 -20.74 -1.71
CA THR A 582 5.99 -21.58 -0.78
C THR A 582 4.79 -22.19 -1.47
N ARG A 583 4.53 -23.49 -1.25
CA ARG A 583 3.38 -24.22 -1.80
C ARG A 583 2.27 -24.40 -0.78
N ASP A 584 1.02 -24.29 -1.24
CA ASP A 584 -0.20 -24.45 -0.44
C ASP A 584 -0.65 -25.93 -0.45
N ALA A 585 0.19 -26.77 0.16
CA ALA A 585 0.02 -28.22 0.24
C ALA A 585 -0.38 -28.66 1.66
N GLN A 586 -0.88 -29.90 1.81
CA GLN A 586 -1.31 -30.47 3.10
C GLN A 586 -0.25 -30.36 4.21
N THR A 587 1.03 -30.38 3.84
CA THR A 587 2.14 -29.90 4.67
C THR A 587 2.86 -28.83 3.85
N PRO A 588 2.77 -27.54 4.23
CA PRO A 588 3.44 -26.48 3.52
C PRO A 588 4.95 -26.69 3.47
N PHE A 589 5.54 -26.36 2.32
CA PHE A 589 6.97 -26.42 2.06
C PHE A 589 7.34 -25.33 1.06
N MET A 590 8.62 -24.96 1.01
CA MET A 590 9.13 -23.90 0.15
C MET A 590 10.17 -24.46 -0.83
N TYR A 591 9.95 -24.26 -2.14
CA TYR A 591 10.98 -24.42 -3.15
C TYR A 591 11.95 -23.24 -3.08
N ILE A 592 13.24 -23.53 -3.17
CA ILE A 592 14.32 -22.56 -3.23
C ILE A 592 15.21 -22.95 -4.41
N PHE A 593 15.42 -22.03 -5.35
CA PHE A 593 16.31 -22.19 -6.48
C PHE A 593 17.39 -21.11 -6.44
N ALA A 594 18.62 -21.47 -6.75
CA ALA A 594 19.76 -20.56 -6.85
C ALA A 594 20.62 -20.93 -8.06
N GLU A 595 20.76 -20.01 -9.02
CA GLU A 595 21.70 -20.11 -10.14
C GLU A 595 22.73 -18.97 -10.06
N PRO A 596 24.03 -19.21 -10.26
CA PRO A 596 25.02 -18.13 -10.42
C PRO A 596 24.74 -17.33 -11.69
N VAL A 597 24.98 -16.02 -11.64
CA VAL A 597 24.79 -15.09 -12.77
C VAL A 597 25.95 -14.11 -12.88
N THR A 598 26.23 -13.62 -14.09
CA THR A 598 27.17 -12.50 -14.32
C THR A 598 26.48 -11.15 -14.14
N ASP A 599 27.25 -10.07 -14.01
CA ASP A 599 26.67 -8.72 -13.96
C ASP A 599 26.04 -8.29 -15.29
N ASP A 600 26.53 -8.78 -16.43
CA ASP A 600 25.87 -8.60 -17.74
C ASP A 600 24.49 -9.27 -17.76
N GLU A 601 24.39 -10.49 -17.22
CA GLU A 601 23.12 -11.22 -17.11
C GLU A 601 22.16 -10.49 -16.16
N ILE A 602 22.63 -10.03 -15.00
CA ILE A 602 21.85 -9.19 -14.08
C ILE A 602 21.35 -7.94 -14.79
N HIS A 603 22.23 -7.20 -15.46
CA HIS A 603 21.87 -5.97 -16.16
C HIS A 603 20.81 -6.23 -17.24
N SER A 604 20.95 -7.30 -18.03
CA SER A 604 19.98 -7.69 -19.07
C SER A 604 18.60 -8.08 -18.52
N ILE A 605 18.54 -8.60 -17.29
CA ILE A 605 17.28 -8.97 -16.62
C ILE A 605 16.63 -7.73 -15.98
N GLN A 606 17.42 -6.88 -15.31
CA GLN A 606 16.92 -5.66 -14.65
C GLN A 606 16.42 -4.62 -15.67
N THR A 607 17.12 -4.45 -16.80
CA THR A 607 16.76 -3.47 -17.84
C THR A 607 15.71 -3.96 -18.84
N ARG A 608 15.26 -5.22 -18.74
CA ARG A 608 14.43 -5.91 -19.74
C ARG A 608 13.22 -5.11 -20.23
N ASN A 609 12.53 -4.42 -19.32
CA ASN A 609 11.31 -3.66 -19.63
C ASN A 609 11.54 -2.14 -19.56
N GLN A 610 12.80 -1.68 -19.39
CA GLN A 610 13.15 -0.27 -19.14
C GLN A 610 12.60 0.66 -20.22
N ALA A 611 12.78 0.32 -21.51
CA ALA A 611 12.27 1.12 -22.61
C ALA A 611 10.73 1.27 -22.62
N GLU A 612 9.97 0.28 -22.13
CA GLU A 612 8.50 0.40 -21.97
C GLU A 612 8.16 1.33 -20.79
N ILE A 613 8.93 1.24 -19.70
CA ILE A 613 8.82 2.12 -18.52
C ILE A 613 9.10 3.57 -18.92
N ASP A 614 10.20 3.84 -19.61
CA ASP A 614 10.60 5.18 -20.05
C ASP A 614 9.60 5.77 -21.05
N ALA A 615 9.09 4.97 -21.99
CA ALA A 615 8.09 5.42 -22.96
C ALA A 615 6.75 5.76 -22.30
N TYR A 616 6.31 4.96 -21.32
CA TYR A 616 5.11 5.26 -20.53
C TYR A 616 5.31 6.48 -19.63
N GLN A 617 6.49 6.64 -18.99
CA GLN A 617 6.78 7.82 -18.19
C GLN A 617 6.81 9.08 -19.05
N ARG A 618 7.52 9.08 -20.19
CA ARG A 618 7.49 10.17 -21.18
C ARG A 618 6.05 10.54 -21.58
N ARG A 619 5.21 9.53 -21.88
CA ARG A 619 3.78 9.68 -22.23
C ARG A 619 2.95 10.33 -21.12
N VAL A 620 3.16 9.95 -19.86
CA VAL A 620 2.31 10.40 -18.73
C VAL A 620 2.80 11.72 -18.12
N LEU A 621 4.10 12.01 -18.21
CA LEU A 621 4.70 13.28 -17.77
C LEU A 621 4.62 14.39 -18.83
N ASN A 622 4.18 14.07 -20.07
CA ASN A 622 4.22 14.97 -21.25
C ASN A 622 5.63 15.51 -21.55
N LEU A 623 6.66 14.69 -21.36
CA LEU A 623 8.04 15.04 -21.70
C LEU A 623 8.23 15.08 -23.23
N ALA A 624 9.12 15.96 -23.70
CA ALA A 624 9.53 15.98 -25.09
C ALA A 624 10.34 14.71 -25.46
N PRO A 625 10.39 14.31 -26.74
CA PRO A 625 11.33 13.29 -27.21
C PRO A 625 12.77 13.73 -26.93
N SER A 626 13.60 12.79 -26.46
CA SER A 626 15.05 12.97 -26.33
C SER A 626 15.70 13.01 -27.72
N GLU A 627 16.52 14.02 -28.00
CA GLU A 627 17.12 14.27 -29.33
C GLU A 627 18.19 13.23 -29.76
N GLU A 628 18.42 12.17 -28.96
CA GLU A 628 19.44 11.14 -29.20
C GLU A 628 18.92 9.88 -29.94
N GLU A 629 17.61 9.71 -30.15
CA GLU A 629 17.05 8.48 -30.78
C GLU A 629 17.17 8.46 -32.33
N ASP A 630 17.57 9.56 -32.98
CA ASP A 630 17.50 9.74 -34.45
C ASP A 630 18.86 9.63 -35.18
N VAL A 631 19.54 8.48 -35.05
CA VAL A 631 20.74 8.12 -35.87
C VAL A 631 20.55 6.76 -36.56
N PRO A 632 20.12 6.72 -37.84
CA PRO A 632 19.87 5.45 -38.54
C PRO A 632 21.16 4.69 -38.90
N SER A 633 21.36 3.52 -38.30
CA SER A 633 22.46 2.60 -38.62
C SER A 633 22.28 1.94 -40.00
N THR A 634 22.85 2.53 -41.05
CA THR A 634 22.92 1.92 -42.40
C THR A 634 24.22 1.14 -42.57
N ASP A 635 24.17 -0.17 -42.34
CA ASP A 635 25.31 -1.07 -42.53
C ASP A 635 25.52 -1.39 -44.03
N GLY A 636 26.72 -1.20 -44.55
CA GLY A 636 27.04 -1.32 -45.98
C GLY A 636 28.53 -1.52 -46.22
N LYS A 637 28.94 -2.76 -46.48
CA LYS A 637 30.35 -3.14 -46.62
C LYS A 637 30.89 -2.85 -48.02
N GLU A 638 32.01 -2.15 -48.10
CA GLU A 638 33.02 -2.34 -49.16
C GLU A 638 34.43 -2.03 -48.61
N GLU A 639 35.45 -2.70 -49.14
CA GLU A 639 36.84 -2.60 -48.65
C GLU A 639 37.64 -1.54 -49.42
N LEU A 640 38.57 -0.84 -48.75
CA LEU A 640 40.01 -0.77 -49.11
C LEU A 640 40.82 0.17 -48.19
N GLN A 641 42.13 -0.02 -48.16
CA GLN A 641 43.15 0.68 -47.34
C GLN A 641 43.95 1.71 -48.17
N PRO A 642 45.02 2.37 -47.66
CA PRO A 642 45.15 3.23 -46.46
C PRO A 642 45.90 4.58 -46.76
N SER A 643 46.03 5.52 -45.81
CA SER A 643 47.22 6.42 -45.72
C SER A 643 47.36 7.26 -44.43
N SER A 644 48.63 7.45 -44.01
CA SER A 644 49.23 8.56 -43.22
C SER A 644 48.64 9.04 -41.87
N SER A 645 49.40 8.74 -40.79
CA SER A 645 49.58 9.54 -39.54
C SER A 645 50.49 10.78 -39.79
N PRO A 646 50.91 11.63 -38.81
CA PRO A 646 50.70 11.67 -37.34
C PRO A 646 49.96 12.97 -36.87
N ASP A 647 49.83 13.39 -35.60
CA ASP A 647 50.63 13.16 -34.38
C ASP A 647 49.82 13.29 -33.04
N LYS A 648 50.51 13.07 -31.91
CA LYS A 648 50.16 13.18 -30.46
C LYS A 648 49.08 14.23 -30.09
N GLN A 649 48.34 14.11 -28.99
CA GLN A 649 48.84 13.78 -27.63
C GLN A 649 47.76 13.28 -26.66
N GLU A 650 48.19 12.63 -25.55
CA GLU A 650 47.33 11.96 -24.57
C GLU A 650 46.60 12.92 -23.61
N ARG A 651 45.34 12.57 -23.27
CA ARG A 651 44.75 12.77 -21.93
C ARG A 651 43.53 11.85 -21.75
N SER A 652 43.55 11.06 -20.70
CA SER A 652 42.44 10.18 -20.29
C SER A 652 41.40 10.97 -19.49
N VAL A 653 40.14 10.89 -19.91
CA VAL A 653 38.96 11.20 -19.10
C VAL A 653 37.93 10.12 -19.43
N ASP A 654 37.66 9.24 -18.47
CA ASP A 654 36.57 8.28 -18.58
C ASP A 654 35.26 8.99 -18.20
N GLU A 655 34.47 9.39 -19.19
CA GLU A 655 33.11 9.86 -18.96
C GLU A 655 32.17 8.66 -18.82
N GLU A 656 31.91 8.26 -17.57
CA GLU A 656 30.84 7.31 -17.26
C GLU A 656 29.50 7.88 -17.71
N ARG A 657 28.85 7.20 -18.67
CA ARG A 657 27.51 7.55 -19.12
C ARG A 657 26.52 7.34 -17.98
N LYS A 658 25.91 8.42 -17.49
CA LYS A 658 24.79 8.37 -16.54
C LYS A 658 23.56 7.72 -17.18
N SER A 659 23.39 6.43 -16.97
CA SER A 659 22.08 5.77 -17.11
C SER A 659 21.26 5.98 -15.84
N SER A 660 20.11 6.64 -15.96
CA SER A 660 19.16 6.83 -14.87
C SER A 660 18.49 5.49 -14.51
N GLU A 661 18.74 4.99 -13.30
CA GLU A 661 18.07 3.79 -12.79
C GLU A 661 16.71 4.16 -12.20
N VAL A 662 15.63 3.80 -12.90
CA VAL A 662 14.30 4.31 -12.61
C VAL A 662 13.62 3.52 -11.49
N GLY A 663 13.39 4.19 -10.35
CA GLY A 663 12.28 3.86 -9.44
C GLY A 663 12.66 3.29 -8.06
N PRO A 664 11.99 3.76 -6.97
CA PRO A 664 12.16 3.21 -5.62
C PRO A 664 11.37 1.92 -5.38
N ASP A 665 12.04 0.89 -4.86
CA ASP A 665 11.38 -0.38 -4.51
C ASP A 665 10.41 -0.25 -3.29
N ASP A 666 10.54 0.82 -2.48
CA ASP A 666 9.68 1.06 -1.31
C ASP A 666 8.24 1.49 -1.66
N TYR A 667 7.99 1.85 -2.92
CA TYR A 667 6.67 2.24 -3.47
C TYR A 667 6.15 1.24 -4.51
N GLU A 668 6.27 -0.06 -4.22
CA GLU A 668 5.59 -1.12 -4.99
C GLU A 668 4.07 -0.83 -5.10
N ALA A 669 3.61 -0.59 -6.33
CA ALA A 669 2.19 -0.41 -6.61
C ALA A 669 1.45 -1.75 -6.48
N GLU A 670 0.75 -1.96 -5.37
CA GLU A 670 0.13 -3.25 -5.08
C GLU A 670 -1.16 -3.53 -5.87
N TYR A 671 -1.01 -4.27 -6.96
CA TYR A 671 -2.11 -4.78 -7.76
C TYR A 671 -2.84 -5.94 -7.05
N ASP A 672 -3.97 -5.65 -6.39
CA ASP A 672 -4.91 -6.68 -5.95
C ASP A 672 -5.65 -7.28 -7.15
N SER A 673 -5.03 -8.28 -7.81
CA SER A 673 -5.76 -9.14 -8.73
C SER A 673 -6.69 -10.04 -7.92
N SER A 674 -7.89 -9.52 -7.63
CA SER A 674 -8.93 -10.17 -6.81
C SER A 674 -9.71 -11.27 -7.56
N ALA A 675 -9.21 -11.73 -8.71
CA ALA A 675 -9.80 -12.80 -9.48
C ALA A 675 -9.60 -14.15 -8.77
N PRO A 676 -10.64 -15.01 -8.67
CA PRO A 676 -10.47 -16.38 -8.19
C PRO A 676 -9.47 -17.15 -9.07
N LEU A 677 -8.74 -18.09 -8.46
CA LEU A 677 -7.93 -19.05 -9.19
C LEU A 677 -8.83 -20.06 -9.91
N ASP A 678 -8.48 -20.38 -11.16
CA ASP A 678 -8.95 -21.59 -11.84
C ASP A 678 -7.80 -22.61 -11.80
N GLU A 679 -7.62 -23.26 -10.64
CA GLU A 679 -6.44 -24.08 -10.32
C GLU A 679 -6.27 -25.27 -11.29
N ALA A 680 -7.39 -25.76 -11.86
CA ALA A 680 -7.39 -26.81 -12.89
C ALA A 680 -6.61 -26.41 -14.15
N PHE A 681 -6.65 -25.13 -14.55
CA PHE A 681 -5.93 -24.60 -15.72
C PHE A 681 -4.44 -24.31 -15.44
N ILE A 682 -3.93 -24.76 -14.29
CA ILE A 682 -2.49 -24.72 -13.95
C ILE A 682 -1.89 -26.12 -14.08
N SER A 683 -2.57 -27.15 -13.55
CA SER A 683 -2.04 -28.53 -13.53
C SER A 683 -1.86 -29.22 -14.89
N GLU A 684 -2.68 -28.89 -15.89
CA GLU A 684 -2.53 -29.45 -17.25
C GLU A 684 -1.28 -28.87 -17.94
N ASP A 685 -1.09 -27.56 -17.78
CA ASP A 685 -0.06 -26.71 -18.41
C ASP A 685 1.32 -26.78 -17.70
N GLU A 686 1.41 -27.54 -16.60
CA GLU A 686 2.64 -27.81 -15.84
C GLU A 686 3.37 -29.08 -16.33
N ASN A 687 2.65 -30.15 -16.68
CA ASN A 687 3.27 -31.41 -17.13
C ASN A 687 3.97 -31.26 -18.49
N GLU A 688 3.34 -30.57 -19.45
CA GLU A 688 3.89 -30.36 -20.79
C GLU A 688 5.21 -29.56 -20.81
N VAL A 689 5.44 -28.67 -19.83
CA VAL A 689 6.68 -27.89 -19.74
C VAL A 689 7.76 -28.66 -19.00
N ALA A 690 7.39 -29.44 -17.99
CA ALA A 690 8.33 -30.31 -17.27
C ALA A 690 9.01 -31.34 -18.19
N GLU A 691 8.32 -31.81 -19.23
CA GLU A 691 8.87 -32.73 -20.25
C GLU A 691 9.69 -32.05 -21.36
N LYS A 692 9.69 -30.70 -21.45
CA LYS A 692 10.29 -29.93 -22.55
C LYS A 692 11.34 -28.89 -22.13
N ALA A 693 11.55 -28.68 -20.83
CA ALA A 693 12.51 -27.70 -20.32
C ALA A 693 13.97 -28.07 -20.73
N PRO A 694 14.67 -27.22 -21.51
CA PRO A 694 16.02 -27.55 -21.95
C PRO A 694 17.02 -27.44 -20.80
N ASN A 695 17.75 -28.54 -20.54
CA ASN A 695 18.88 -28.50 -19.62
C ASN A 695 20.08 -27.80 -20.30
N ASN A 696 20.14 -26.48 -20.18
CA ASN A 696 21.18 -25.63 -20.75
C ASN A 696 22.57 -25.81 -20.09
N GLY A 697 22.77 -26.81 -19.23
CA GLY A 697 24.05 -27.08 -18.56
C GLY A 697 24.45 -26.07 -17.48
N ARG A 698 23.60 -25.07 -17.19
CA ARG A 698 23.82 -24.09 -16.12
C ARG A 698 23.88 -24.76 -14.74
N GLU A 699 24.70 -24.21 -13.87
CA GLU A 699 24.75 -24.60 -12.46
C GLU A 699 23.46 -24.19 -11.73
N LEU A 700 22.78 -25.16 -11.12
CA LEU A 700 21.56 -24.93 -10.34
C LEU A 700 21.67 -25.64 -8.99
N LEU A 701 21.48 -24.90 -7.90
CA LEU A 701 21.15 -25.46 -6.60
C LEU A 701 19.63 -25.35 -6.40
N ALA A 702 18.93 -26.49 -6.45
CA ALA A 702 17.51 -26.59 -6.16
C ALA A 702 17.31 -27.29 -4.82
N MET A 703 16.45 -26.74 -3.97
CA MET A 703 16.18 -27.26 -2.62
C MET A 703 14.70 -27.17 -2.26
N THR A 704 14.27 -28.00 -1.33
CA THR A 704 13.00 -27.82 -0.61
C THR A 704 13.22 -27.67 0.88
N LEU A 705 12.65 -26.62 1.47
CA LEU A 705 12.57 -26.39 2.90
C LEU A 705 11.21 -26.89 3.43
N VAL A 706 11.25 -27.75 4.43
CA VAL A 706 10.09 -28.17 5.24
C VAL A 706 10.34 -27.75 6.69
N THR A 707 9.32 -27.26 7.38
CA THR A 707 9.41 -26.81 8.78
C THR A 707 8.39 -27.52 9.67
N LYS A 708 8.71 -27.67 10.96
CA LYS A 708 7.75 -28.06 12.01
C LYS A 708 7.80 -27.05 13.15
N ASN A 709 6.63 -26.52 13.52
CA ASN A 709 6.51 -25.56 14.60
C ASN A 709 6.35 -26.28 15.95
N PHE A 710 7.12 -25.87 16.95
CA PHE A 710 7.00 -26.30 18.33
C PHE A 710 6.76 -25.09 19.23
N VAL A 711 5.66 -25.07 19.98
CA VAL A 711 5.38 -24.04 20.99
C VAL A 711 5.39 -24.68 22.37
N ASN A 712 6.23 -24.17 23.27
CA ASN A 712 6.47 -24.72 24.61
C ASN A 712 6.72 -26.25 24.59
N GLY A 713 7.55 -26.70 23.64
CA GLY A 713 7.90 -28.10 23.42
C GLY A 713 6.82 -28.98 22.76
N ARG A 714 5.66 -28.41 22.38
CA ARG A 714 4.56 -29.16 21.73
C ARG A 714 4.51 -28.85 20.23
N ILE A 715 4.46 -29.89 19.40
CA ILE A 715 4.22 -29.75 17.96
C ILE A 715 2.85 -29.08 17.73
N VAL A 716 2.83 -28.08 16.85
CA VAL A 716 1.63 -27.41 16.35
C VAL A 716 1.77 -27.20 14.84
N ASP A 717 0.66 -27.07 14.11
CA ASP A 717 0.72 -26.65 12.70
C ASP A 717 1.27 -25.21 12.62
N ARG A 718 0.82 -24.34 13.53
CA ARG A 718 1.26 -22.96 13.72
C ARG A 718 0.96 -22.45 15.13
N PRO A 719 1.72 -21.48 15.67
CA PRO A 719 1.37 -20.79 16.91
C PRO A 719 0.06 -20.03 16.79
N ASN A 720 -0.65 -19.82 17.90
CA ASN A 720 -1.80 -18.92 18.01
C ASN A 720 -1.86 -18.39 19.45
N ASP A 721 -2.20 -17.10 19.61
CA ASP A 721 -2.20 -16.39 20.90
C ASP A 721 -0.85 -16.43 21.65
N LEU A 722 0.27 -16.47 20.89
CA LEU A 722 1.63 -16.56 21.42
C LEU A 722 1.97 -15.33 22.26
N LYS A 723 2.51 -15.55 23.47
CA LYS A 723 2.94 -14.49 24.40
C LYS A 723 4.46 -14.34 24.45
N THR A 724 4.92 -13.22 24.99
CA THR A 724 6.35 -12.89 25.15
C THR A 724 7.14 -13.88 26.03
N TYR A 725 6.46 -14.69 26.85
CA TYR A 725 7.08 -15.76 27.65
C TYR A 725 7.02 -17.15 26.99
N ASP A 726 6.29 -17.31 25.88
CA ASP A 726 6.17 -18.59 25.18
C ASP A 726 7.39 -18.86 24.29
N GLU A 727 7.85 -20.09 24.25
CA GLU A 727 8.99 -20.53 23.45
C GLU A 727 8.51 -21.12 22.12
N TRP A 728 8.75 -20.43 21.00
CA TRP A 728 8.50 -20.96 19.65
C TRP A 728 9.82 -21.38 19.01
N ASN A 729 9.96 -22.68 18.80
CA ASN A 729 11.08 -23.28 18.08
C ASN A 729 10.61 -23.83 16.74
N VAL A 730 11.51 -23.83 15.75
CA VAL A 730 11.27 -24.41 14.43
C VAL A 730 12.33 -25.49 14.16
N GLU A 731 11.89 -26.74 13.99
CA GLU A 731 12.71 -27.74 13.31
C GLU A 731 12.61 -27.51 11.80
N TYR A 732 13.74 -27.60 11.10
CA TYR A 732 13.78 -27.50 9.64
C TYR A 732 14.46 -28.72 9.01
N GLU A 733 14.00 -29.10 7.82
CA GLU A 733 14.65 -30.02 6.90
C GLU A 733 14.81 -29.32 5.55
N LEU A 734 16.05 -29.15 5.10
CA LEU A 734 16.43 -28.58 3.81
C LEU A 734 17.00 -29.70 2.93
N SER A 735 16.26 -30.08 1.90
CA SER A 735 16.55 -31.21 1.02
C SER A 735 17.04 -30.74 -0.35
N GLU A 736 18.23 -31.19 -0.78
CA GLU A 736 18.79 -30.87 -2.10
C GLU A 736 18.21 -31.78 -3.20
N LEU A 737 17.73 -31.19 -4.28
CA LEU A 737 17.20 -31.88 -5.47
C LEU A 737 18.26 -31.95 -6.56
N LYS A 738 18.30 -33.05 -7.33
CA LYS A 738 19.26 -33.22 -8.45
C LYS A 738 18.63 -33.82 -9.71
N GLY A 739 19.34 -33.66 -10.83
CA GLY A 739 18.95 -34.14 -12.16
C GLY A 739 17.95 -33.20 -12.85
N GLU A 740 17.48 -33.62 -14.02
CA GLU A 740 16.62 -32.83 -14.92
C GLU A 740 15.34 -32.32 -14.24
N LYS A 741 14.80 -33.11 -13.29
CA LYS A 741 13.67 -32.72 -12.43
C LYS A 741 13.87 -31.39 -11.70
N ALA A 742 15.10 -31.06 -11.29
CA ALA A 742 15.41 -29.80 -10.63
C ALA A 742 15.22 -28.60 -11.58
N HIS A 743 15.65 -28.73 -12.84
CA HIS A 743 15.47 -27.72 -13.88
C HIS A 743 14.01 -27.62 -14.33
N ALA A 744 13.30 -28.75 -14.44
CA ALA A 744 11.86 -28.77 -14.73
C ALA A 744 11.04 -28.04 -13.65
N LEU A 745 11.35 -28.27 -12.37
CA LEU A 745 10.71 -27.56 -11.25
C LEU A 745 11.05 -26.07 -11.23
N TYR A 746 12.29 -25.70 -11.59
CA TYR A 746 12.70 -24.29 -11.69
C TYR A 746 11.98 -23.57 -12.84
N ALA A 747 11.93 -24.17 -14.03
CA ALA A 747 11.19 -23.64 -15.18
C ALA A 747 9.69 -23.48 -14.88
N ALA A 748 9.09 -24.42 -14.13
CA ALA A 748 7.71 -24.30 -13.69
C ALA A 748 7.50 -23.16 -12.67
N CYS A 749 8.46 -22.92 -11.77
CA CYS A 749 8.46 -21.75 -10.87
C CYS A 749 8.55 -20.44 -11.65
N GLN A 750 9.47 -20.35 -12.62
CA GLN A 750 9.60 -19.18 -13.51
C GLN A 750 8.32 -18.93 -14.32
N LYS A 751 7.72 -19.96 -14.93
CA LYS A 751 6.43 -19.85 -15.64
C LYS A 751 5.28 -19.40 -14.72
N ARG A 752 5.25 -19.86 -13.46
CA ARG A 752 4.27 -19.37 -12.47
C ARG A 752 4.50 -17.91 -12.09
N ARG A 753 5.76 -17.47 -11.95
CA ARG A 753 6.13 -16.05 -11.72
C ARG A 753 5.73 -15.16 -12.89
N GLU A 754 6.10 -15.55 -14.11
CA GLU A 754 5.72 -14.85 -15.35
C GLU A 754 4.20 -14.71 -15.46
N LYS A 755 3.46 -15.83 -15.44
CA LYS A 755 1.99 -15.86 -15.52
C LYS A 755 1.32 -15.05 -14.41
N ALA A 756 1.95 -14.93 -13.24
CA ALA A 756 1.46 -14.08 -12.15
C ALA A 756 1.63 -12.58 -12.45
N LEU A 757 2.80 -12.17 -12.97
CA LEU A 757 3.22 -10.78 -13.10
C LEU A 757 2.86 -10.13 -14.45
N THR A 758 2.75 -10.91 -15.54
CA THR A 758 2.33 -10.41 -16.86
C THR A 758 0.81 -10.47 -17.06
N GLY A 759 0.15 -11.53 -16.55
CA GLY A 759 -1.29 -11.75 -16.67
C GLY A 759 -2.12 -10.82 -15.78
N ARG A 760 -2.24 -9.54 -16.15
CA ARG A 760 -2.92 -8.51 -15.33
C ARG A 760 -4.36 -8.23 -15.75
N GLY A 761 -4.71 -8.49 -17.02
CA GLY A 761 -6.03 -8.15 -17.57
C GLY A 761 -6.27 -6.66 -17.76
N GLU A 762 -5.20 -5.86 -17.90
CA GLU A 762 -5.22 -4.41 -18.16
C GLU A 762 -5.35 -4.07 -19.66
N ASP A 763 -5.16 -5.06 -20.54
CA ASP A 763 -5.31 -4.91 -21.99
C ASP A 763 -6.78 -4.68 -22.37
N GLU A 764 -7.04 -3.83 -23.38
CA GLU A 764 -8.40 -3.38 -23.67
C GLU A 764 -9.40 -4.51 -23.98
N GLN A 765 -8.93 -5.62 -24.53
CA GLN A 765 -9.75 -6.80 -24.84
C GLN A 765 -10.16 -7.54 -23.56
N ASP A 766 -9.23 -7.75 -22.62
CA ASP A 766 -9.50 -8.34 -21.32
C ASP A 766 -10.38 -7.43 -20.47
N VAL A 767 -10.14 -6.12 -20.47
CA VAL A 767 -10.97 -5.15 -19.74
C VAL A 767 -12.39 -5.07 -20.31
N ALA A 768 -12.57 -5.23 -21.63
CA ALA A 768 -13.90 -5.30 -22.24
C ALA A 768 -14.67 -6.55 -21.80
N ASN A 769 -13.98 -7.67 -21.61
CA ASN A 769 -14.56 -8.91 -21.07
C ASN A 769 -14.80 -8.82 -19.56
N ASN A 770 -13.94 -8.15 -18.80
CA ASN A 770 -14.00 -8.04 -17.36
C ASN A 770 -15.23 -7.24 -16.87
N VAL A 771 -16.16 -7.91 -16.18
CA VAL A 771 -17.38 -7.27 -15.62
C VAL A 771 -17.05 -6.32 -14.46
N TYR A 772 -16.01 -6.62 -13.69
CA TYR A 772 -15.62 -5.85 -12.49
C TYR A 772 -15.03 -4.49 -12.87
N ILE A 773 -14.07 -4.46 -13.81
CA ILE A 773 -13.48 -3.19 -14.27
C ILE A 773 -14.52 -2.32 -14.99
N ARG A 774 -15.44 -2.91 -15.76
CA ARG A 774 -16.59 -2.17 -16.34
C ARG A 774 -17.45 -1.51 -15.27
N ARG A 775 -17.76 -2.21 -14.17
CA ARG A 775 -18.48 -1.65 -13.01
C ARG A 775 -17.69 -0.51 -12.34
N LEU A 776 -16.38 -0.64 -12.19
CA LEU A 776 -15.52 0.43 -11.64
C LEU A 776 -15.49 1.66 -12.54
N ARG A 777 -15.39 1.49 -13.87
CA ARG A 777 -15.48 2.59 -14.84
C ARG A 777 -16.86 3.27 -14.82
N GLU A 778 -17.95 2.53 -14.61
CA GLU A 778 -19.30 3.11 -14.39
C GLU A 778 -19.43 3.91 -13.09
N ILE A 779 -18.89 3.40 -11.97
CA ILE A 779 -18.83 4.12 -10.70
C ILE A 779 -18.03 5.41 -10.88
N SER A 780 -16.87 5.32 -11.51
CA SER A 780 -15.99 6.47 -11.83
C SER A 780 -16.66 7.50 -12.74
N LYS A 781 -17.64 7.10 -13.57
CA LYS A 781 -18.45 8.07 -14.33
C LYS A 781 -19.42 8.83 -13.43
N LYS A 782 -20.06 8.16 -12.46
CA LYS A 782 -21.00 8.76 -11.50
C LYS A 782 -20.29 9.70 -10.53
N GLY A 783 -19.13 9.31 -10.00
CA GLY A 783 -18.34 10.15 -9.10
C GLY A 783 -17.86 11.46 -9.75
N ARG A 784 -17.51 11.46 -11.04
CA ARG A 784 -17.27 12.69 -11.82
C ARG A 784 -18.47 13.65 -11.87
N ASP A 785 -19.69 13.14 -12.02
CA ASP A 785 -20.90 13.97 -12.02
C ASP A 785 -21.25 14.45 -10.58
N TYR A 786 -20.99 13.64 -9.56
CA TYR A 786 -21.07 14.02 -8.14
C TYR A 786 -20.08 15.14 -7.78
N ARG A 787 -18.78 14.98 -8.10
CA ARG A 787 -17.73 15.98 -7.88
C ARG A 787 -18.01 17.29 -8.62
N ARG A 788 -18.63 17.24 -9.81
CA ARG A 788 -19.10 18.44 -10.52
C ARG A 788 -20.22 19.16 -9.77
N ASN A 789 -21.13 18.43 -9.12
CA ASN A 789 -22.14 19.03 -8.25
C ASN A 789 -21.52 19.63 -6.98
N GLU A 790 -20.58 18.93 -6.33
CA GLU A 790 -19.89 19.46 -5.15
C GLU A 790 -19.07 20.72 -5.48
N ASN A 791 -18.33 20.73 -6.58
CA ASN A 791 -17.63 21.94 -7.08
C ASN A 791 -18.59 23.12 -7.33
N ARG A 792 -19.84 22.86 -7.74
CA ARG A 792 -20.89 23.88 -7.91
C ARG A 792 -21.41 24.38 -6.56
N LEU A 793 -21.56 23.51 -5.57
CA LEU A 793 -21.97 23.88 -4.21
C LEU A 793 -20.84 24.57 -3.43
N ASP A 794 -19.58 24.27 -3.72
CA ASP A 794 -18.40 24.95 -3.16
C ASP A 794 -18.34 26.40 -3.65
N LYS A 795 -18.54 26.61 -4.96
CA LYS A 795 -18.64 27.95 -5.56
C LYS A 795 -19.88 28.76 -5.14
N ALA A 796 -20.93 28.10 -4.65
CA ALA A 796 -22.16 28.76 -4.23
C ALA A 796 -22.20 29.10 -2.73
N ASN A 797 -21.59 28.26 -1.88
CA ASN A 797 -21.68 28.36 -0.42
C ASN A 797 -20.35 28.79 0.24
N GLY A 798 -19.24 28.82 -0.51
CA GLY A 798 -17.89 28.95 0.03
C GLY A 798 -17.30 27.63 0.54
N ILE A 799 -16.05 27.72 1.00
CA ILE A 799 -15.32 26.65 1.68
C ILE A 799 -15.25 27.00 3.17
N VAL A 800 -15.43 26.01 4.03
CA VAL A 800 -15.31 26.13 5.49
C VAL A 800 -14.32 25.08 5.97
N VAL A 801 -13.40 25.49 6.84
CA VAL A 801 -12.42 24.64 7.51
C VAL A 801 -12.80 24.55 8.99
N LEU A 802 -12.52 23.41 9.61
CA LEU A 802 -12.61 23.22 11.05
C LEU A 802 -11.44 23.97 11.68
N ASP A 803 -11.74 25.10 12.30
CA ASP A 803 -10.77 25.94 13.00
C ASP A 803 -10.31 25.24 14.29
N ASP A 804 -9.02 25.26 14.61
CA ASP A 804 -8.45 24.60 15.80
C ASP A 804 -8.68 25.41 17.10
N SER A 805 -9.52 26.45 17.03
CA SER A 805 -9.84 27.38 18.13
C SER A 805 -11.16 27.03 18.85
N ALA A 806 -11.12 26.00 19.71
CA ALA A 806 -12.23 25.58 20.59
C ALA A 806 -11.76 25.18 22.01
#